data_AF-A0A9E3X995-F1
#
_entry.id   AF-A0A9E3X995-F1
#
_cell.length_a   1.000
_cell.length_b   1.000
_cell.length_c   1.000
_cell.angle_alpha   90.00
_cell.angle_beta   90.00
_cell.angle_gamma   90.00
#
_symmetry.space_group_name_H-M   'P 1'
#
loop_
_entity.id
_entity.type
_entity.pdbx_description
1 polymer ?
#
loop_
_entity_poly.entity_id
_entity_poly.type
_entity_poly.pdbx_seq_one_letter_code
_entity_poly.pdbx_strand_id
1 'polypeptide(L)'
;STENLLYFCVVFMAVCVFLVTWIWSLTQKDIDEGPVARGSRKKAEPEASMGEVFRDVKSSRYLMMIIGIIIMTMVTATFVDYLLKAVAEVAFTPAGALKPDKEELSAFFGKYYGRVSLLSFLVQFFLSYRILKVFGVSGAIMFLPVSQLLAAVGMAVAPGLASGVILRGSGDVFKYSIDKTGRELLFLPVPLDVKKRVKVFIDVLIDRWFRGLAGGILYIFTAVIILTVSQISMMVIGIVLLWMVLVLFIRKQYINAFRQALDKGEIDPAQLTFKITDASTVDNLIKALDSDNARQVNYALGMLAEVQNEKLIAVVQPLLKHADREVRSRALRVLGNQGERGLGEEIRLLLSDEDAEVRIEAMHYIYLSNPDKGGELLRQYLKGDDFYLQSAALGCIARYASRDEKSLITGEVIERFLNRQDEHAVPSRKLLAAALGTLDNPLFSEYLLRLLGDPAAEVVREAIAAIGHTRDREFLPQLLNLLSDKHYRADARAALVQYGNRILGTLNDYLSDPAIGLAVRRNVPRVMMHIPTQQSVDTLTSSLTRVEPGIRHAVIRALNRLRDKNPELDYQQETIRKALDREAQAYYQAYQIQQFYPETEDDVSREVRLLRRALRERLQKNLERIFRLLALIYPAKDVFNAYQGVQSANKNIRASGIEFLENLLQKDIKEFLMPILDETSPEAIIRTGRKRFRIDITNRQEGLVALARGKDPWLKACAIYAAGSASSADLQELIEEAAGSSDALVRETALLVAKSGA
;
A
#
# COMPACT_ATOMS: atom_id res chain seq x y z
N SER A 1 -16.35 54.47 -10.13
CA SER A 1 -15.86 53.90 -11.40
C SER A 1 -15.48 52.44 -11.23
N THR A 2 -16.31 51.57 -11.78
CA THR A 2 -16.09 50.13 -12.01
C THR A 2 -14.81 49.83 -12.78
N GLU A 3 -14.25 50.78 -13.54
CA GLU A 3 -12.97 50.65 -14.24
C GLU A 3 -11.79 50.54 -13.27
N ASN A 4 -11.91 51.13 -12.06
CA ASN A 4 -10.86 51.05 -11.04
C ASN A 4 -10.73 49.64 -10.42
N LEU A 5 -11.79 48.82 -10.45
CA LEU A 5 -11.76 47.44 -9.94
C LEU A 5 -10.90 46.50 -10.80
N LEU A 6 -10.72 46.80 -12.09
CA LEU A 6 -9.79 46.06 -12.95
C LEU A 6 -8.35 46.24 -12.48
N TYR A 7 -7.96 47.46 -12.09
CA TYR A 7 -6.64 47.72 -11.52
C TYR A 7 -6.46 47.00 -10.18
N PHE A 8 -7.48 46.93 -9.33
CA PHE A 8 -7.44 46.11 -8.11
C PHE A 8 -7.31 44.61 -8.40
N CYS A 9 -8.00 44.07 -9.42
CA CYS A 9 -7.82 42.68 -9.85
C CYS A 9 -6.42 42.41 -10.38
N VAL A 10 -5.84 43.34 -11.15
CA VAL A 10 -4.46 43.25 -11.63
C VAL A 10 -3.48 43.26 -10.46
N VAL A 11 -3.68 44.14 -9.47
CA VAL A 11 -2.86 44.18 -8.25
C VAL A 11 -3.01 42.89 -7.44
N PHE A 12 -4.22 42.38 -7.22
CA PHE A 12 -4.44 41.12 -6.51
C PHE A 12 -3.85 39.91 -7.24
N MET A 13 -3.97 39.85 -8.57
CA MET A 13 -3.30 38.82 -9.36
C MET A 13 -1.78 38.95 -9.30
N ALA A 14 -1.24 40.16 -9.34
CA ALA A 14 0.19 40.40 -9.16
C ALA A 14 0.67 39.97 -7.76
N VAL A 15 -0.13 40.21 -6.71
CA VAL A 15 0.14 39.73 -5.34
C VAL A 15 0.06 38.20 -5.28
N CYS A 16 -0.93 37.56 -5.90
CA CYS A 16 -1.01 36.10 -5.95
C CYS A 16 0.19 35.49 -6.71
N VAL A 17 0.58 36.08 -7.85
CA VAL A 17 1.78 35.67 -8.59
C VAL A 17 3.02 35.88 -7.73
N PHE A 18 3.16 37.03 -7.06
CA PHE A 18 4.25 37.32 -6.13
C PHE A 18 4.31 36.30 -5.00
N LEU A 19 3.20 36.01 -4.33
CA LEU A 19 3.10 35.02 -3.25
C LEU A 19 3.46 33.62 -3.75
N VAL A 20 2.98 33.21 -4.93
CA VAL A 20 3.35 31.92 -5.54
C VAL A 20 4.85 31.89 -5.85
N THR A 21 5.40 32.94 -6.45
CA THR A 21 6.84 33.02 -6.72
C THR A 21 7.69 33.13 -5.45
N TRP A 22 7.17 33.75 -4.39
CA TRP A 22 7.85 33.91 -3.11
C TRP A 22 7.82 32.62 -2.30
N ILE A 23 6.68 31.92 -2.26
CA ILE A 23 6.59 30.58 -1.70
C ILE A 23 7.49 29.61 -2.49
N TRP A 24 7.52 29.75 -3.82
CA TRP A 24 8.41 28.96 -4.68
C TRP A 24 9.90 29.28 -4.44
N SER A 25 10.25 30.55 -4.18
CA SER A 25 11.64 30.94 -3.86
C SER A 25 12.06 30.58 -2.43
N LEU A 26 11.13 30.57 -1.47
CA LEU A 26 11.35 30.05 -0.12
C LEU A 26 11.56 28.54 -0.14
N THR A 27 10.81 27.81 -0.97
CA THR A 27 11.03 26.37 -1.18
C THR A 27 12.29 26.08 -1.99
N GLN A 28 12.77 27.00 -2.85
CA GLN A 28 14.08 26.87 -3.50
C GLN A 28 15.27 27.14 -2.56
N LYS A 29 15.12 28.01 -1.56
CA LYS A 29 16.22 28.31 -0.62
C LYS A 29 16.59 27.13 0.28
N ASP A 30 15.67 26.20 0.54
CA ASP A 30 15.95 24.91 1.19
C ASP A 30 16.43 23.83 0.19
N ILE A 31 16.49 24.13 -1.11
CA ILE A 31 16.91 23.21 -2.19
C ILE A 31 18.31 23.58 -2.76
N ASP A 32 18.79 24.81 -2.58
CA ASP A 32 20.02 25.31 -3.22
C ASP A 32 21.34 25.06 -2.45
N GLU A 33 21.34 24.35 -1.31
CA GLU A 33 22.57 23.85 -0.66
C GLU A 33 22.85 22.35 -0.90
N GLY A 34 22.38 21.79 -2.02
CA GLY A 34 22.77 20.45 -2.49
C GLY A 34 23.03 20.42 -3.99
N PRO A 35 24.05 19.70 -4.50
CA PRO A 35 24.39 19.72 -5.91
C PRO A 35 23.37 18.89 -6.70
N VAL A 36 22.29 19.51 -7.19
CA VAL A 36 21.31 18.85 -8.05
C VAL A 36 21.57 19.15 -9.51
N ALA A 37 21.92 18.08 -10.21
CA ALA A 37 22.10 18.00 -11.65
C ALA A 37 20.87 18.51 -12.42
N ARG A 38 21.15 19.22 -13.52
CA ARG A 38 20.19 19.46 -14.61
C ARG A 38 19.71 18.12 -15.17
N GLY A 39 18.59 17.60 -14.67
CA GLY A 39 17.99 16.34 -15.07
C GLY A 39 16.51 16.48 -15.41
N SER A 40 16.21 16.43 -16.71
CA SER A 40 14.92 16.14 -17.36
C SER A 40 13.61 16.58 -16.68
N ARG A 41 12.93 17.56 -17.31
CA ARG A 41 11.47 17.72 -17.26
C ARG A 41 10.79 16.34 -17.21
N LYS A 42 10.13 16.02 -16.10
CA LYS A 42 9.20 14.90 -15.99
C LYS A 42 8.21 15.01 -17.16
N LYS A 43 8.26 14.07 -18.12
CA LYS A 43 7.12 13.81 -19.00
C LYS A 43 5.97 13.39 -18.09
N ALA A 44 4.85 14.10 -18.22
CA ALA A 44 3.59 13.73 -17.59
C ALA A 44 3.30 12.24 -17.84
N GLU A 45 2.83 11.55 -16.82
CA GLU A 45 2.19 10.23 -16.97
C GLU A 45 1.20 10.29 -18.15
N PRO A 46 1.04 9.22 -18.95
CA PRO A 46 0.03 9.23 -19.99
C PRO A 46 -1.31 9.44 -19.28
N GLU A 47 -1.94 10.59 -19.52
CA GLU A 47 -3.31 10.83 -19.12
C GLU A 47 -4.12 9.63 -19.59
N ALA A 48 -4.71 8.88 -18.64
CA ALA A 48 -5.57 7.76 -18.97
C ALA A 48 -6.56 8.22 -20.05
N SER A 49 -6.61 7.50 -21.17
CA SER A 49 -7.47 7.88 -22.29
C SER A 49 -8.89 8.07 -21.78
N MET A 50 -9.57 9.15 -22.19
CA MET A 50 -10.96 9.44 -21.82
C MET A 50 -11.90 8.23 -22.00
N GLY A 51 -11.57 7.32 -22.92
CA GLY A 51 -12.31 6.06 -23.13
C GLY A 51 -12.18 5.03 -22.00
N GLU A 52 -11.08 5.03 -21.25
CA GLU A 52 -10.91 4.16 -20.07
C GLU A 52 -11.70 4.69 -18.88
N VAL A 53 -11.65 6.01 -18.64
CA VAL A 53 -12.44 6.64 -17.58
C VAL A 53 -13.94 6.47 -17.83
N PHE A 54 -14.38 6.59 -19.08
CA PHE A 54 -15.78 6.34 -19.46
C PHE A 54 -16.20 4.89 -19.19
N ARG A 55 -15.30 3.92 -19.42
CA ARG A 55 -15.56 2.50 -19.15
C ARG A 55 -15.66 2.22 -17.65
N ASP A 56 -14.76 2.79 -16.86
CA ASP A 56 -14.77 2.69 -15.39
C ASP A 56 -16.08 3.25 -14.83
N VAL A 57 -16.52 4.42 -15.30
CA VAL A 57 -17.80 5.04 -14.93
C VAL A 57 -18.98 4.15 -15.31
N LYS A 58 -19.03 3.65 -16.56
CA LYS A 58 -20.16 2.84 -17.04
C LYS A 58 -20.27 1.48 -16.33
N SER A 59 -19.14 0.93 -15.88
CA SER A 59 -19.10 -0.36 -15.18
C SER A 59 -19.68 -0.30 -13.75
N SER A 60 -19.70 0.88 -13.14
CA SER A 60 -20.17 1.08 -11.76
C SER A 60 -21.44 1.92 -11.70
N ARG A 61 -22.56 1.27 -11.34
CA ARG A 61 -23.83 1.96 -11.05
C ARG A 61 -23.67 3.04 -9.97
N TYR A 62 -22.77 2.84 -9.01
CA TYR A 62 -22.49 3.80 -7.95
C TYR A 62 -21.81 5.07 -8.48
N LEU A 63 -20.77 4.94 -9.33
CA LEU A 63 -20.10 6.10 -9.93
C LEU A 63 -21.04 6.89 -10.86
N MET A 64 -21.90 6.21 -11.62
CA MET A 64 -22.91 6.88 -12.44
C MET A 64 -23.89 7.71 -11.60
N MET A 65 -24.30 7.23 -10.42
CA MET A 65 -25.16 8.01 -9.52
C MET A 65 -24.44 9.23 -8.95
N ILE A 66 -23.17 9.11 -8.58
CA ILE A 66 -22.36 10.27 -8.13
C ILE A 66 -22.30 11.33 -9.23
N ILE A 67 -21.98 10.92 -10.46
CA ILE A 67 -21.92 11.82 -11.61
C ILE A 67 -23.28 12.45 -11.89
N GLY A 68 -24.38 11.68 -11.82
CA GLY A 68 -25.74 12.18 -11.98
C GLY A 68 -26.09 13.27 -10.97
N ILE A 69 -25.77 13.08 -9.69
CA ILE A 69 -25.95 14.09 -8.62
C ILE A 69 -25.16 15.35 -8.96
N ILE A 70 -23.89 15.21 -9.36
CA ILE A 70 -23.02 16.34 -9.70
C ILE A 70 -23.56 17.13 -10.90
N ILE A 71 -24.03 16.44 -11.94
CA ILE A 71 -24.69 17.06 -13.11
C ILE A 71 -25.90 17.86 -12.66
N MET A 72 -26.77 17.29 -11.82
CA MET A 72 -27.94 18.01 -11.31
C MET A 72 -27.54 19.27 -10.53
N THR A 73 -26.49 19.20 -9.71
CA THR A 73 -25.97 20.37 -8.98
C THR A 73 -25.45 21.46 -9.93
N MET A 74 -24.77 21.08 -11.02
CA MET A 74 -24.25 22.02 -12.02
C MET A 74 -25.37 22.69 -12.83
N VAL A 75 -26.33 21.90 -13.34
CA VAL A 75 -27.47 22.41 -14.10
C VAL A 75 -28.31 23.34 -13.23
N THR A 76 -28.65 22.92 -12.01
CA THR A 76 -29.39 23.75 -11.05
C THR A 76 -28.66 25.05 -10.74
N ALA A 77 -27.33 25.01 -10.53
CA ALA A 77 -26.54 26.20 -10.26
C ALA A 77 -26.57 27.20 -11.43
N THR A 78 -26.56 26.74 -12.68
CA THR A 78 -26.66 27.61 -13.87
C THR A 78 -28.02 28.31 -13.95
N PHE A 79 -29.11 27.58 -13.76
CA PHE A 79 -30.47 28.14 -13.80
C PHE A 79 -30.69 29.15 -12.67
N VAL A 80 -30.24 28.80 -11.46
CA VAL A 80 -30.35 29.68 -10.29
C VAL A 80 -29.48 30.94 -10.43
N ASP A 81 -28.30 30.85 -11.05
CA ASP A 81 -27.47 32.01 -11.38
C ASP A 81 -28.22 33.00 -12.28
N TYR A 82 -28.85 32.48 -13.33
CA TYR A 82 -29.66 33.29 -14.24
C TYR A 82 -30.85 33.92 -13.52
N LEU A 83 -31.58 33.16 -12.70
CA LEU A 83 -32.74 33.67 -11.98
C LEU A 83 -32.39 34.87 -11.10
N LEU A 84 -31.26 34.83 -10.38
CA LEU A 84 -30.78 35.97 -9.60
C LEU A 84 -30.43 37.16 -10.50
N LYS A 85 -29.71 36.93 -11.60
CA LYS A 85 -29.31 37.98 -12.54
C LYS A 85 -30.52 38.65 -13.19
N ALA A 86 -31.53 37.88 -13.59
CA ALA A 86 -32.75 38.38 -14.20
C ALA A 86 -33.56 39.27 -13.24
N VAL A 87 -33.75 38.87 -11.98
CA VAL A 87 -34.46 39.72 -11.01
C VAL A 87 -33.63 40.90 -10.52
N ALA A 88 -32.30 40.78 -10.49
CA ALA A 88 -31.42 41.91 -10.18
C ALA A 88 -31.44 42.96 -11.29
N GLU A 89 -31.43 42.54 -12.55
CA GLU A 89 -31.56 43.45 -13.69
C GLU A 89 -32.86 44.26 -13.62
N VAL A 90 -33.99 43.61 -13.29
CA VAL A 90 -35.27 44.31 -13.10
C VAL A 90 -35.24 45.24 -11.89
N ALA A 91 -34.67 44.81 -10.76
CA ALA A 91 -34.68 45.58 -9.51
C ALA A 91 -33.77 46.83 -9.53
N PHE A 92 -32.67 46.79 -10.28
CA PHE A 92 -31.69 47.88 -10.42
C PHE A 92 -31.83 48.65 -11.74
N THR A 93 -32.96 48.50 -12.44
CA THR A 93 -33.31 49.35 -13.58
C THR A 93 -34.25 50.46 -13.10
N PRO A 94 -33.79 51.73 -13.05
CA PRO A 94 -34.63 52.85 -12.63
C PRO A 94 -35.89 52.98 -13.49
N ALA A 95 -36.99 53.45 -12.90
CA ALA A 95 -38.23 53.67 -13.64
C ALA A 95 -38.02 54.63 -14.81
N GLY A 96 -38.22 54.15 -16.04
CA GLY A 96 -38.02 54.91 -17.29
C GLY A 96 -36.66 54.70 -17.97
N ALA A 97 -35.73 53.94 -17.39
CA ALA A 97 -34.45 53.60 -18.02
C ALA A 97 -34.53 52.28 -18.81
N LEU A 98 -33.83 52.20 -19.96
CA LEU A 98 -33.72 50.96 -20.77
C LEU A 98 -32.63 49.99 -20.28
N LYS A 99 -31.76 50.42 -19.34
CA LYS A 99 -30.61 49.63 -18.87
C LYS A 99 -30.41 49.78 -17.36
N PRO A 100 -29.93 48.74 -16.67
CA PRO A 100 -29.65 48.78 -15.24
C PRO A 100 -28.47 49.68 -14.91
N ASP A 101 -28.44 50.22 -13.69
CA ASP A 101 -27.29 50.92 -13.16
C ASP A 101 -26.14 49.93 -12.91
N LYS A 102 -25.08 50.05 -13.71
CA LYS A 102 -23.92 49.15 -13.65
C LYS A 102 -23.11 49.30 -12.36
N GLU A 103 -23.05 50.48 -11.76
CA GLU A 103 -22.31 50.71 -10.52
C GLU A 103 -23.07 50.08 -9.33
N GLU A 104 -24.39 50.29 -9.24
CA GLU A 104 -25.21 49.68 -8.19
C GLU A 104 -25.29 48.15 -8.32
N LEU A 105 -25.44 47.62 -9.53
CA LEU A 105 -25.47 46.18 -9.79
C LEU A 105 -24.14 45.51 -9.41
N SER A 106 -23.01 46.14 -9.75
CA SER A 106 -21.68 45.65 -9.37
C SER A 106 -21.47 45.68 -7.86
N ALA A 107 -21.92 46.75 -7.19
CA ALA A 107 -21.86 46.86 -5.74
C ALA A 107 -22.74 45.82 -5.04
N PHE A 108 -23.92 45.51 -5.60
CA PHE A 108 -24.79 44.44 -5.11
C PHE A 108 -24.10 43.09 -5.18
N PHE A 109 -23.54 42.69 -6.33
CA PHE A 109 -22.85 41.40 -6.46
C PHE A 109 -21.61 41.31 -5.57
N GLY A 110 -20.84 42.40 -5.41
CA GLY A 110 -19.71 42.44 -4.47
C GLY A 110 -20.14 42.18 -3.02
N LYS A 111 -21.19 42.87 -2.55
CA LYS A 111 -21.76 42.65 -1.20
C LYS A 111 -22.36 41.25 -1.06
N TYR A 112 -23.03 40.75 -2.10
CA TYR A 112 -23.63 39.44 -2.15
C TYR A 112 -22.58 38.33 -1.95
N TYR A 113 -21.54 38.29 -2.79
CA TYR A 113 -20.50 37.27 -2.71
C TYR A 113 -19.70 37.35 -1.40
N GLY A 114 -19.45 38.55 -0.88
CA GLY A 114 -18.79 38.73 0.42
C GLY A 114 -19.60 38.13 1.57
N ARG A 115 -20.90 38.45 1.65
CA ARG A 115 -21.80 37.92 2.70
C ARG A 115 -21.99 36.41 2.59
N VAL A 116 -22.18 35.90 1.37
CA VAL A 116 -22.32 34.47 1.11
C VAL A 116 -21.05 33.72 1.51
N SER A 117 -19.86 34.24 1.21
CA SER A 117 -18.59 33.59 1.58
C SER A 117 -18.41 33.54 3.10
N LEU A 118 -18.70 34.64 3.81
CA LEU A 118 -18.66 34.68 5.28
C LEU A 118 -19.67 33.70 5.90
N LEU A 119 -20.90 33.66 5.38
CA LEU A 119 -21.93 32.75 5.86
C LEU A 119 -21.57 31.28 5.55
N SER A 120 -20.99 31.01 4.37
CA SER A 120 -20.49 29.68 4.00
C SER A 120 -19.42 29.20 4.98
N PHE A 121 -18.49 30.07 5.36
CA PHE A 121 -17.46 29.77 6.35
C PHE A 121 -18.06 29.46 7.74
N LEU A 122 -19.02 30.27 8.21
CA LEU A 122 -19.71 30.01 9.49
C LEU A 122 -20.50 28.70 9.46
N VAL A 123 -21.23 28.42 8.38
CA VAL A 123 -21.96 27.17 8.18
C VAL A 123 -21.00 25.98 8.10
N GLN A 124 -19.84 26.15 7.47
CA GLN A 124 -18.79 25.14 7.41
C GLN A 124 -18.26 24.80 8.80
N PHE A 125 -17.96 25.81 9.62
CA PHE A 125 -17.39 25.62 10.95
C PHE A 125 -18.40 25.04 11.96
N PHE A 126 -19.62 25.58 12.00
CA PHE A 126 -20.58 25.25 13.06
C PHE A 126 -21.61 24.19 12.66
N LEU A 127 -22.09 24.21 11.41
CA LEU A 127 -23.26 23.44 10.99
C LEU A 127 -22.88 22.16 10.22
N SER A 128 -21.79 22.18 9.44
CA SER A 128 -21.39 21.02 8.63
C SER A 128 -21.06 19.79 9.48
N TYR A 129 -20.31 19.98 10.57
CA TYR A 129 -20.02 18.89 11.51
C TYR A 129 -21.30 18.31 12.15
N ARG A 130 -22.24 19.17 12.56
CA ARG A 130 -23.51 18.72 13.18
C ARG A 130 -24.40 17.95 12.20
N ILE A 131 -24.52 18.44 10.97
CA ILE A 131 -25.35 17.80 9.95
C ILE A 131 -24.78 16.42 9.57
N LEU A 132 -23.45 16.32 9.41
CA LEU A 132 -22.80 15.03 9.15
C LEU A 132 -23.00 14.06 10.31
N LYS A 133 -22.87 14.51 11.56
CA LYS A 133 -23.03 13.69 12.77
C LYS A 133 -24.47 13.15 12.93
N VAL A 134 -25.48 13.98 12.68
CA VAL A 134 -26.89 13.61 12.94
C VAL A 134 -27.53 12.88 11.76
N PHE A 135 -27.28 13.34 10.53
CA PHE A 135 -27.97 12.83 9.34
C PHE A 135 -27.08 11.97 8.42
N GLY A 136 -25.79 11.82 8.74
CA GLY A 136 -24.84 11.02 7.98
C GLY A 136 -24.53 11.57 6.58
N VAL A 137 -23.80 10.77 5.79
CA VAL A 137 -23.37 11.14 4.42
C VAL A 137 -24.57 11.45 3.51
N SER A 138 -25.63 10.63 3.56
CA SER A 138 -26.82 10.84 2.73
C SER A 138 -27.60 12.08 3.14
N GLY A 139 -27.68 12.39 4.44
CA GLY A 139 -28.32 13.60 4.93
C GLY A 139 -27.60 14.88 4.52
N ALA A 140 -26.26 14.86 4.56
CA ALA A 140 -25.43 15.98 4.12
C ALA A 140 -25.71 16.35 2.65
N ILE A 141 -25.82 15.35 1.77
CA ILE A 141 -26.04 15.56 0.33
C ILE A 141 -27.49 15.92 0.02
N MET A 142 -28.43 15.50 0.86
CA MET A 142 -29.85 15.85 0.73
C MET A 142 -30.14 17.30 1.14
N PHE A 143 -29.28 17.89 1.97
CA PHE A 143 -29.51 19.21 2.56
C PHE A 143 -29.58 20.33 1.52
N LEU A 144 -28.63 20.34 0.58
CA LEU A 144 -28.57 21.32 -0.50
C LEU A 144 -29.84 21.28 -1.39
N PRO A 145 -30.25 20.15 -1.99
CA PRO A 145 -31.46 20.11 -2.81
C PRO A 145 -32.73 20.49 -2.04
N VAL A 146 -32.89 20.07 -0.78
CA VAL A 146 -34.06 20.45 0.03
C VAL A 146 -34.13 21.97 0.23
N SER A 147 -32.99 22.59 0.57
CA SER A 147 -32.94 24.05 0.75
C SER A 147 -33.21 24.81 -0.54
N GLN A 148 -32.74 24.30 -1.68
CA GLN A 148 -32.97 24.91 -3.00
C GLN A 148 -34.40 24.69 -3.48
N LEU A 149 -35.04 23.56 -3.15
CA LEU A 149 -36.45 23.32 -3.45
C LEU A 149 -37.34 24.36 -2.76
N LEU A 150 -37.16 24.54 -1.45
CA LEU A 150 -37.93 25.51 -0.66
C LEU A 150 -37.75 26.94 -1.20
N ALA A 151 -36.50 27.32 -1.50
CA ALA A 151 -36.22 28.63 -2.04
C ALA A 151 -36.74 28.81 -3.48
N ALA A 152 -36.75 27.76 -4.30
CA ALA A 152 -37.26 27.81 -5.67
C ALA A 152 -38.79 27.93 -5.71
N VAL A 153 -39.49 27.29 -4.78
CA VAL A 153 -40.93 27.52 -4.56
C VAL A 153 -41.20 28.98 -4.20
N GLY A 154 -40.41 29.55 -3.29
CA GLY A 154 -40.52 30.97 -2.94
C GLY A 154 -40.31 31.90 -4.15
N MET A 155 -39.32 31.59 -4.99
CA MET A 155 -39.05 32.32 -6.24
C MET A 155 -40.17 32.18 -7.27
N ALA A 156 -40.80 31.01 -7.38
CA ALA A 156 -41.91 30.78 -8.30
C ALA A 156 -43.18 31.55 -7.89
N VAL A 157 -43.49 31.59 -6.58
CA VAL A 157 -44.69 32.24 -6.02
C VAL A 157 -44.53 33.76 -5.96
N ALA A 158 -43.37 34.26 -5.54
CA ALA A 158 -43.09 35.69 -5.42
C ALA A 158 -41.74 36.03 -6.09
N PRO A 159 -41.70 36.18 -7.44
CA PRO A 159 -40.49 36.51 -8.15
C PRO A 159 -40.00 37.90 -7.78
N GLY A 160 -38.79 38.01 -7.23
CA GLY A 160 -38.21 39.29 -6.85
C GLY A 160 -36.77 39.16 -6.34
N LEU A 161 -36.12 40.30 -6.06
CA LEU A 161 -34.71 40.30 -5.66
C LEU A 161 -34.48 39.51 -4.36
N ALA A 162 -35.39 39.61 -3.38
CA ALA A 162 -35.27 38.89 -2.12
C ALA A 162 -35.34 37.37 -2.29
N SER A 163 -36.30 36.86 -3.06
CA SER A 163 -36.44 35.43 -3.35
C SER A 163 -35.28 34.91 -4.21
N GLY A 164 -34.77 35.72 -5.15
CA GLY A 164 -33.58 35.40 -5.94
C GLY A 164 -32.31 35.30 -5.07
N VAL A 165 -32.12 36.23 -4.13
CA VAL A 165 -31.01 36.21 -3.17
C VAL A 165 -31.07 34.98 -2.27
N ILE A 166 -32.26 34.62 -1.76
CA ILE A 166 -32.44 33.43 -0.92
C ILE A 166 -32.15 32.15 -1.71
N LEU A 167 -32.67 32.03 -2.94
CA LEU A 167 -32.47 30.86 -3.79
C LEU A 167 -31.02 30.66 -4.21
N ARG A 168 -30.33 31.73 -4.64
CA ARG A 168 -28.91 31.63 -4.98
C ARG A 168 -28.06 31.47 -3.73
N GLY A 169 -28.40 32.18 -2.66
CA GLY A 169 -27.68 32.18 -1.39
C GLY A 169 -27.68 30.80 -0.72
N SER A 170 -28.83 30.12 -0.66
CA SER A 170 -28.89 28.74 -0.16
C SER A 170 -28.04 27.80 -1.00
N GLY A 171 -28.07 27.98 -2.33
CA GLY A 171 -27.21 27.26 -3.26
C GLY A 171 -25.72 27.42 -2.95
N ASP A 172 -25.21 28.64 -2.91
CA ASP A 172 -23.78 28.90 -2.72
C ASP A 172 -23.33 28.53 -1.29
N VAL A 173 -24.11 28.87 -0.26
CA VAL A 173 -23.76 28.60 1.14
C VAL A 173 -23.62 27.10 1.41
N PHE A 174 -24.60 26.29 0.99
CA PHE A 174 -24.59 24.85 1.29
C PHE A 174 -23.76 24.02 0.30
N LYS A 175 -23.57 24.50 -0.93
CA LYS A 175 -22.68 23.86 -1.92
C LYS A 175 -21.23 23.81 -1.45
N TYR A 176 -20.72 24.94 -0.95
CA TYR A 176 -19.31 25.04 -0.55
C TYR A 176 -19.02 24.51 0.87
N SER A 177 -20.04 24.33 1.70
CA SER A 177 -19.90 23.82 3.07
C SER A 177 -20.26 22.32 3.18
N ILE A 178 -21.55 22.00 3.12
CA ILE A 178 -22.07 20.66 3.45
C ILE A 178 -21.95 19.70 2.26
N ASP A 179 -22.38 20.13 1.08
CA ASP A 179 -22.43 19.27 -0.12
C ASP A 179 -21.02 18.88 -0.62
N LYS A 180 -20.05 19.80 -0.55
CA LYS A 180 -18.63 19.48 -0.83
C LYS A 180 -18.14 18.36 0.08
N THR A 181 -18.35 18.49 1.39
CA THR A 181 -17.94 17.50 2.39
C THR A 181 -18.66 16.16 2.17
N GLY A 182 -19.97 16.18 1.92
CA GLY A 182 -20.76 14.98 1.64
C GLY A 182 -20.30 14.24 0.38
N ARG A 183 -19.98 14.96 -0.70
CA ARG A 183 -19.45 14.35 -1.93
C ARG A 183 -18.08 13.70 -1.73
N GLU A 184 -17.19 14.29 -0.95
CA GLU A 184 -15.91 13.68 -0.65
C GLU A 184 -16.05 12.33 0.07
N LEU A 185 -17.06 12.21 0.93
CA LEU A 185 -17.41 10.97 1.61
C LEU A 185 -18.04 9.92 0.67
N LEU A 186 -18.78 10.31 -0.37
CA LEU A 186 -19.21 9.38 -1.42
C LEU A 186 -18.03 8.78 -2.21
N PHE A 187 -16.91 9.48 -2.29
CA PHE A 187 -15.70 8.95 -2.92
C PHE A 187 -14.82 8.13 -1.96
N LEU A 188 -15.23 7.93 -0.71
CA LEU A 188 -14.47 7.14 0.26
C LEU A 188 -14.40 5.65 -0.12
N PRO A 189 -15.49 4.97 -0.55
CA PRO A 189 -15.46 3.57 -0.95
C PRO A 189 -14.85 3.33 -2.35
N VAL A 190 -14.35 4.37 -3.01
CA VAL A 190 -13.85 4.31 -4.39
C VAL A 190 -12.32 4.19 -4.34
N PRO A 191 -11.71 3.20 -5.03
CA PRO A 191 -10.26 3.05 -5.09
C PRO A 191 -9.56 4.35 -5.50
N LEU A 192 -8.42 4.66 -4.88
CA LEU A 192 -7.71 5.95 -5.05
C LEU A 192 -7.40 6.27 -6.52
N ASP A 193 -7.04 5.25 -7.30
CA ASP A 193 -6.71 5.40 -8.72
C ASP A 193 -7.93 5.81 -9.54
N VAL A 194 -9.07 5.16 -9.29
CA VAL A 194 -10.35 5.47 -9.94
C VAL A 194 -10.84 6.84 -9.50
N LYS A 195 -10.75 7.15 -8.20
CA LYS A 195 -11.17 8.44 -7.61
C LYS A 195 -10.44 9.62 -8.25
N LYS A 196 -9.11 9.56 -8.40
CA LYS A 196 -8.32 10.64 -9.02
C LYS A 196 -8.76 10.88 -10.47
N ARG A 197 -8.87 9.81 -11.27
CA ARG A 197 -9.28 9.91 -12.68
C ARG A 197 -10.70 10.44 -12.85
N VAL A 198 -11.65 9.93 -12.06
CA VAL A 198 -13.06 10.34 -12.13
C VAL A 198 -13.22 11.79 -11.69
N LYS A 199 -12.48 12.27 -10.67
CA LYS A 199 -12.50 13.68 -10.28
C LYS A 199 -12.00 14.60 -11.39
N VAL A 200 -10.87 14.28 -12.02
CA VAL A 200 -10.35 15.05 -13.16
C VAL A 200 -11.35 15.05 -14.32
N PHE A 201 -11.96 13.91 -14.63
CA PHE A 201 -12.99 13.81 -15.66
C PHE A 201 -14.23 14.66 -15.35
N ILE A 202 -14.66 14.69 -14.09
CA ILE A 202 -15.75 15.55 -13.64
C ILE A 202 -15.39 17.03 -13.82
N ASP A 203 -14.20 17.44 -13.37
CA ASP A 203 -13.78 18.84 -13.36
C ASP A 203 -13.46 19.38 -14.76
N VAL A 204 -12.86 18.56 -15.63
CA VAL A 204 -12.43 18.97 -16.97
C VAL A 204 -13.55 18.83 -18.00
N LEU A 205 -14.28 17.72 -18.00
CA LEU A 205 -15.28 17.41 -19.03
C LEU A 205 -16.71 17.70 -18.54
N ILE A 206 -17.16 17.03 -17.48
CA ILE A 206 -18.58 17.10 -17.06
C ILE A 206 -18.96 18.53 -16.69
N ASP A 207 -18.15 19.23 -15.90
CA ASP A 207 -18.45 20.59 -15.43
C ASP A 207 -18.66 21.56 -16.60
N ARG A 208 -17.76 21.54 -17.59
CA ARG A 208 -17.81 22.45 -18.74
C ARG A 208 -18.96 22.12 -19.68
N TRP A 209 -19.15 20.84 -20.00
CA TRP A 209 -20.18 20.42 -20.95
C TRP A 209 -21.59 20.62 -20.41
N PHE A 210 -21.86 20.22 -19.17
CA PHE A 210 -23.21 20.31 -18.63
C PHE A 210 -23.60 21.74 -18.24
N ARG A 211 -22.64 22.60 -17.85
CA ARG A 211 -22.93 24.04 -17.72
C ARG A 211 -23.19 24.70 -19.06
N GLY A 212 -22.41 24.35 -20.10
CA GLY A 212 -22.66 24.82 -21.46
C GLY A 212 -24.02 24.37 -21.98
N LEU A 213 -24.37 23.10 -21.79
CA LEU A 213 -25.68 22.55 -22.14
C LEU A 213 -26.80 23.24 -21.37
N ALA A 214 -26.66 23.42 -20.05
CA ALA A 214 -27.64 24.13 -19.24
C ALA A 214 -27.81 25.58 -19.70
N GLY A 215 -26.72 26.27 -20.05
CA GLY A 215 -26.76 27.61 -20.63
C GLY A 215 -27.44 27.66 -22.00
N GLY A 216 -27.19 26.67 -22.86
CA GLY A 216 -27.86 26.54 -24.16
C GLY A 216 -29.36 26.27 -24.03
N ILE A 217 -29.75 25.36 -23.13
CA ILE A 217 -31.16 25.08 -22.79
C ILE A 217 -31.83 26.37 -22.27
N LEU A 218 -31.16 27.07 -21.35
CA LEU A 218 -31.64 28.32 -20.80
C LEU A 218 -31.76 29.41 -21.88
N TYR A 219 -30.82 29.50 -22.82
CA TYR A 219 -30.87 30.41 -23.95
C TYR A 219 -32.07 30.13 -24.85
N ILE A 220 -32.36 28.86 -25.17
CA ILE A 220 -33.57 28.50 -25.93
C ILE A 220 -34.83 28.94 -25.18
N PHE A 221 -34.90 28.68 -23.87
CA PHE A 221 -36.06 29.05 -23.08
C PHE A 221 -36.26 30.56 -22.90
N THR A 222 -35.17 31.34 -22.89
CA THR A 222 -35.24 32.79 -22.66
C THR A 222 -35.31 33.60 -23.96
N ALA A 223 -34.60 33.19 -25.01
CA ALA A 223 -34.50 33.92 -26.28
C ALA A 223 -35.52 33.45 -27.34
N VAL A 224 -35.91 32.16 -27.34
CA VAL A 224 -36.84 31.61 -28.34
C VAL A 224 -38.24 31.46 -27.77
N ILE A 225 -38.37 30.85 -26.59
CA ILE A 225 -39.68 30.54 -25.97
C ILE A 225 -40.15 31.68 -25.04
N ILE A 226 -39.23 32.56 -24.63
CA ILE A 226 -39.51 33.76 -23.80
C ILE A 226 -40.23 33.38 -22.49
N LEU A 227 -39.70 32.38 -21.78
CA LEU A 227 -40.23 31.98 -20.48
C LEU A 227 -40.00 33.06 -19.42
N THR A 228 -41.00 33.25 -18.57
CA THR A 228 -40.92 34.13 -17.40
C THR A 228 -40.06 33.55 -16.29
N VAL A 229 -39.60 34.41 -15.37
CA VAL A 229 -38.83 34.01 -14.18
C VAL A 229 -39.57 32.97 -13.32
N SER A 230 -40.89 33.06 -13.20
CA SER A 230 -41.70 32.08 -12.47
C SER A 230 -41.73 30.72 -13.18
N GLN A 231 -41.86 30.70 -14.51
CA GLN A 231 -41.81 29.47 -15.30
C GLN A 231 -40.45 28.78 -15.21
N ILE A 232 -39.36 29.53 -15.30
CA ILE A 232 -38.00 28.98 -15.13
C ILE A 232 -37.80 28.46 -13.69
N SER A 233 -38.38 29.11 -12.69
CA SER A 233 -38.37 28.63 -11.30
C SER A 233 -39.11 27.29 -11.13
N MET A 234 -40.23 27.09 -11.83
CA MET A 234 -40.92 25.78 -11.87
C MET A 234 -40.06 24.68 -12.50
N MET A 235 -39.27 25.01 -13.51
CA MET A 235 -38.31 24.06 -14.09
C MET A 235 -37.22 23.68 -13.07
N VAL A 236 -36.70 24.66 -12.33
CA VAL A 236 -35.74 24.41 -11.24
C VAL A 236 -36.34 23.46 -10.19
N ILE A 237 -37.60 23.65 -9.81
CA ILE A 237 -38.31 22.73 -8.89
C ILE A 237 -38.30 21.30 -9.45
N GLY A 238 -38.64 21.12 -10.74
CA GLY A 238 -38.63 19.80 -11.38
C GLY A 238 -37.24 19.14 -11.39
N ILE A 239 -36.20 19.91 -11.71
CA ILE A 239 -34.80 19.44 -11.71
C ILE A 239 -34.36 19.03 -10.29
N VAL A 240 -34.71 19.85 -9.28
CA VAL A 240 -34.36 19.58 -7.87
C VAL A 240 -35.12 18.36 -7.33
N LEU A 241 -36.38 18.15 -7.69
CA LEU A 241 -37.11 16.94 -7.32
C LEU A 241 -36.47 15.67 -7.90
N LEU A 242 -36.07 15.70 -9.17
CA LEU A 242 -35.34 14.60 -9.80
C LEU A 242 -33.98 14.34 -9.10
N TRP A 243 -33.28 15.42 -8.74
CA TRP A 243 -32.04 15.34 -7.99
C TRP A 243 -32.24 14.68 -6.61
N MET A 244 -33.28 15.07 -5.87
CA MET A 244 -33.61 14.46 -4.57
C MET A 244 -33.85 12.96 -4.70
N VAL A 245 -34.56 12.52 -5.75
CA VAL A 245 -34.78 11.09 -6.02
C VAL A 245 -33.44 10.34 -6.20
N LEU A 246 -32.48 10.90 -6.94
CA LEU A 246 -31.15 10.30 -7.10
C LEU A 246 -30.39 10.16 -5.77
N VAL A 247 -30.50 11.17 -4.88
CA VAL A 247 -29.87 11.12 -3.54
C VAL A 247 -30.50 10.04 -2.65
N LEU A 248 -31.80 9.75 -2.79
CA LEU A 248 -32.42 8.66 -2.06
C LEU A 248 -31.92 7.28 -2.52
N PHE A 249 -31.68 7.10 -3.81
CA PHE A 249 -31.16 5.85 -4.36
C PHE A 249 -29.68 5.60 -4.04
N ILE A 250 -28.85 6.65 -4.00
CA ILE A 250 -27.40 6.47 -3.77
C ILE A 250 -27.08 5.93 -2.37
N ARG A 251 -27.95 6.16 -1.37
CA ARG A 251 -27.78 5.65 0.00
C ARG A 251 -27.57 4.13 0.04
N LYS A 252 -28.42 3.37 -0.67
CA LYS A 252 -28.33 1.91 -0.72
C LYS A 252 -27.03 1.45 -1.39
N GLN A 253 -26.61 2.15 -2.44
CA GLN A 253 -25.39 1.81 -3.19
C GLN A 253 -24.11 2.18 -2.43
N TYR A 254 -24.10 3.28 -1.67
CA TYR A 254 -22.99 3.67 -0.80
C TYR A 254 -22.66 2.59 0.23
N ILE A 255 -23.68 2.06 0.92
CA ILE A 255 -23.49 1.01 1.93
C ILE A 255 -22.93 -0.27 1.29
N ASN A 256 -23.42 -0.66 0.10
CA ASN A 256 -22.94 -1.84 -0.61
C ASN A 256 -21.50 -1.66 -1.13
N ALA A 257 -21.17 -0.49 -1.67
CA ALA A 257 -19.82 -0.16 -2.14
C ALA A 257 -18.82 -0.12 -0.97
N PHE A 258 -19.23 0.43 0.18
CA PHE A 258 -18.42 0.44 1.40
C PHE A 258 -18.15 -0.97 1.92
N ARG A 259 -19.16 -1.85 1.96
CA ARG A 259 -18.97 -3.27 2.31
C ARG A 259 -18.01 -3.99 1.36
N GLN A 260 -18.15 -3.80 0.05
CA GLN A 260 -17.25 -4.43 -0.92
C GLN A 260 -15.80 -3.93 -0.83
N ALA A 261 -15.60 -2.64 -0.54
CA ALA A 261 -14.27 -2.07 -0.33
C ALA A 261 -13.62 -2.61 0.97
N LEU A 262 -14.43 -2.88 2.00
CA LEU A 262 -13.99 -3.57 3.22
C LEU A 262 -13.64 -5.04 2.94
N ASP A 263 -14.48 -5.77 2.20
CA ASP A 263 -14.25 -7.19 1.86
C ASP A 263 -12.96 -7.40 1.06
N LYS A 264 -12.57 -6.41 0.26
CA LYS A 264 -11.34 -6.43 -0.55
C LYS A 264 -10.09 -5.94 0.19
N GLY A 265 -10.22 -5.46 1.44
CA GLY A 265 -9.12 -4.89 2.20
C GLY A 265 -8.54 -3.62 1.56
N GLU A 266 -9.32 -2.94 0.71
CA GLU A 266 -8.92 -1.69 0.04
C GLU A 266 -8.99 -0.49 0.99
N ILE A 267 -9.58 -0.68 2.17
CA ILE A 267 -9.67 0.31 3.24
C ILE A 267 -8.95 -0.24 4.47
N ASP A 268 -7.88 0.43 4.88
CA ASP A 268 -7.13 0.11 6.09
C ASP A 268 -7.93 0.54 7.34
N PRO A 269 -8.29 -0.39 8.25
CA PRO A 269 -9.01 -0.06 9.49
C PRO A 269 -8.30 0.99 10.34
N ALA A 270 -6.97 1.05 10.28
CA ALA A 270 -6.18 2.05 11.02
C ALA A 270 -6.37 3.47 10.46
N GLN A 271 -6.66 3.62 9.17
CA GLN A 271 -6.97 4.89 8.51
C GLN A 271 -8.44 5.32 8.72
N LEU A 272 -9.29 4.40 9.17
CA LEU A 272 -10.70 4.62 9.54
C LEU A 272 -10.86 5.01 11.03
N THR A 273 -9.83 5.55 11.67
CA THR A 273 -9.90 6.16 13.02
C THR A 273 -10.76 7.44 13.05
N PHE A 274 -11.88 7.46 12.34
CA PHE A 274 -13.07 8.13 12.85
C PHE A 274 -13.43 7.45 14.17
N LYS A 275 -13.16 8.14 15.29
CA LYS A 275 -13.66 7.75 16.60
C LYS A 275 -15.12 7.34 16.47
N ILE A 276 -15.39 6.04 16.57
CA ILE A 276 -16.74 5.47 16.54
C ILE A 276 -17.44 5.95 17.81
N THR A 277 -17.98 7.15 17.71
CA THR A 277 -18.81 7.82 18.72
C THR A 277 -20.16 8.22 18.12
N ASP A 278 -20.39 7.90 16.84
CA ASP A 278 -21.71 7.99 16.23
C ASP A 278 -22.57 6.83 16.73
N ALA A 279 -23.60 7.17 17.52
CA ALA A 279 -24.57 6.23 18.09
C ALA A 279 -25.19 5.31 17.02
N SER A 280 -25.39 5.80 15.80
CA SER A 280 -25.93 5.01 14.68
C SER A 280 -24.95 3.96 14.15
N THR A 281 -23.65 4.23 14.17
CA THR A 281 -22.61 3.26 13.80
C THR A 281 -22.46 2.21 14.88
N VAL A 282 -22.48 2.63 16.16
CA VAL A 282 -22.49 1.71 17.31
C VAL A 282 -23.73 0.82 17.26
N ASP A 283 -24.93 1.37 17.02
CA ASP A 283 -26.16 0.58 16.90
C ASP A 283 -26.11 -0.41 15.72
N ASN A 284 -25.47 -0.03 14.59
CA ASN A 284 -25.28 -0.95 13.47
C ASN A 284 -24.27 -2.06 13.78
N LEU A 285 -23.21 -1.77 14.54
CA LEU A 285 -22.25 -2.77 15.00
C LEU A 285 -22.89 -3.70 16.03
N ILE A 286 -23.71 -3.17 16.94
CA ILE A 286 -24.52 -3.95 17.88
C ILE A 286 -25.42 -4.92 17.11
N LYS A 287 -26.14 -4.45 16.09
CA LYS A 287 -26.96 -5.32 15.23
C LYS A 287 -26.12 -6.36 14.46
N ALA A 288 -24.86 -6.08 14.18
CA ALA A 288 -23.97 -7.02 13.50
C ALA A 288 -23.50 -8.15 14.44
N LEU A 289 -23.64 -7.99 15.76
CA LEU A 289 -23.36 -9.04 16.74
C LEU A 289 -24.38 -10.19 16.68
N ASP A 290 -25.60 -9.94 16.18
CA ASP A 290 -26.64 -10.95 15.99
C ASP A 290 -26.44 -11.80 14.71
N SER A 291 -25.32 -11.62 13.99
CA SER A 291 -25.04 -12.34 12.75
C SER A 291 -24.50 -13.76 13.01
N ASP A 292 -24.92 -14.74 12.22
CA ASP A 292 -24.36 -16.11 12.25
C ASP A 292 -22.91 -16.18 11.73
N ASN A 293 -22.40 -15.10 11.12
CA ASN A 293 -21.05 -15.05 10.57
C ASN A 293 -20.03 -14.62 11.63
N ALA A 294 -19.27 -15.58 12.17
CA ALA A 294 -18.24 -15.35 13.18
C ALA A 294 -17.22 -14.25 12.80
N ARG A 295 -16.84 -14.10 11.52
CA ARG A 295 -15.92 -13.02 11.11
C ARG A 295 -16.53 -11.64 11.28
N GLN A 296 -17.82 -11.52 10.97
CA GLN A 296 -18.56 -10.27 11.10
C GLN A 296 -18.75 -9.90 12.57
N VAL A 297 -19.08 -10.89 13.41
CA VAL A 297 -19.18 -10.72 14.87
C VAL A 297 -17.83 -10.31 15.46
N ASN A 298 -16.75 -11.00 15.10
CA ASN A 298 -15.40 -10.68 15.56
C ASN A 298 -14.97 -9.26 15.15
N TYR A 299 -15.28 -8.82 13.93
CA TYR A 299 -15.04 -7.46 13.49
C TYR A 299 -15.82 -6.45 14.36
N ALA A 300 -17.12 -6.68 14.55
CA ALA A 300 -17.95 -5.80 15.37
C ALA A 300 -17.44 -5.70 16.82
N LEU A 301 -17.12 -6.83 17.46
CA LEU A 301 -16.52 -6.85 18.80
C LEU A 301 -15.18 -6.11 18.86
N GLY A 302 -14.33 -6.28 17.85
CA GLY A 302 -13.04 -5.57 17.77
C GLY A 302 -13.20 -4.05 17.72
N MET A 303 -14.18 -3.56 16.95
CA MET A 303 -14.48 -2.12 16.88
C MET A 303 -15.18 -1.59 18.13
N LEU A 304 -15.95 -2.42 18.83
CA LEU A 304 -16.69 -2.06 20.04
C LEU A 304 -15.84 -2.13 21.31
N ALA A 305 -14.68 -2.79 21.29
CA ALA A 305 -13.83 -2.99 22.48
C ALA A 305 -13.36 -1.69 23.14
N GLU A 306 -13.27 -0.58 22.40
CA GLU A 306 -12.87 0.74 22.91
C GLU A 306 -14.07 1.69 23.16
N VAL A 307 -15.30 1.25 22.89
CA VAL A 307 -16.50 2.08 23.01
C VAL A 307 -17.18 1.82 24.35
N GLN A 308 -17.39 2.86 25.15
CA GLN A 308 -18.17 2.79 26.40
C GLN A 308 -19.67 2.93 26.10
N ASN A 309 -20.46 1.89 26.32
CA ASN A 309 -21.90 1.87 26.13
C ASN A 309 -22.56 0.72 26.92
N GLU A 310 -23.39 1.07 27.92
CA GLU A 310 -24.08 0.12 28.80
C GLU A 310 -24.93 -0.94 28.05
N LYS A 311 -25.47 -0.60 26.87
CA LYS A 311 -26.25 -1.55 26.05
C LYS A 311 -25.41 -2.75 25.61
N LEU A 312 -24.08 -2.61 25.53
CA LEU A 312 -23.19 -3.68 25.10
C LEU A 312 -23.21 -4.85 26.07
N ILE A 313 -23.40 -4.62 27.37
CA ILE A 313 -23.38 -5.68 28.38
C ILE A 313 -24.44 -6.74 28.05
N ALA A 314 -25.69 -6.29 27.83
CA ALA A 314 -26.81 -7.18 27.53
C ALA A 314 -26.67 -7.93 26.20
N VAL A 315 -26.05 -7.32 25.18
CA VAL A 315 -25.92 -7.92 23.84
C VAL A 315 -24.68 -8.82 23.74
N VAL A 316 -23.61 -8.49 24.45
CA VAL A 316 -22.34 -9.23 24.40
C VAL A 316 -22.34 -10.42 25.36
N GLN A 317 -23.04 -10.36 26.50
CA GLN A 317 -23.08 -11.47 27.46
C GLN A 317 -23.49 -12.82 26.83
N PRO A 318 -24.52 -12.91 25.97
CA PRO A 318 -24.85 -14.18 25.29
C PRO A 318 -23.73 -14.75 24.42
N LEU A 319 -22.84 -13.90 23.88
CA LEU A 319 -21.73 -14.31 23.03
C LEU A 319 -20.63 -15.05 23.79
N LEU A 320 -20.65 -15.04 25.13
CA LEU A 320 -19.77 -15.87 25.96
C LEU A 320 -19.96 -17.37 25.73
N LYS A 321 -21.11 -17.80 25.17
CA LYS A 321 -21.44 -19.20 24.85
C LYS A 321 -21.33 -19.52 23.37
N HIS A 322 -20.76 -18.61 22.58
CA HIS A 322 -20.66 -18.76 21.13
C HIS A 322 -19.69 -19.89 20.74
N ALA A 323 -19.99 -20.60 19.64
CA ALA A 323 -19.20 -21.75 19.19
C ALA A 323 -17.76 -21.34 18.76
N ASP A 324 -17.61 -20.15 18.18
CA ASP A 324 -16.32 -19.59 17.80
C ASP A 324 -15.55 -19.05 19.03
N ARG A 325 -14.35 -19.59 19.25
CA ARG A 325 -13.44 -19.22 20.34
C ARG A 325 -13.00 -17.75 20.35
N GLU A 326 -12.82 -17.14 19.17
CA GLU A 326 -12.36 -15.76 19.05
C GLU A 326 -13.48 -14.79 19.41
N VAL A 327 -14.73 -15.17 19.12
CA VAL A 327 -15.92 -14.44 19.59
C VAL A 327 -15.99 -14.47 21.12
N ARG A 328 -15.80 -15.64 21.76
CA ARG A 328 -15.82 -15.76 23.23
C ARG A 328 -14.74 -14.90 23.90
N SER A 329 -13.50 -14.95 23.42
CA SER A 329 -12.40 -14.17 24.01
C SER A 329 -12.57 -12.67 23.79
N ARG A 330 -13.02 -12.22 22.61
CA ARG A 330 -13.30 -10.80 22.36
C ARG A 330 -14.50 -10.30 23.15
N ALA A 331 -15.54 -11.12 23.34
CA ALA A 331 -16.69 -10.77 24.18
C ALA A 331 -16.27 -10.51 25.64
N LEU A 332 -15.42 -11.37 26.21
CA LEU A 332 -14.84 -11.17 27.54
C LEU A 332 -14.08 -9.84 27.65
N ARG A 333 -13.25 -9.53 26.65
CA ARG A 333 -12.50 -8.26 26.61
C ARG A 333 -13.42 -7.04 26.57
N VAL A 334 -14.47 -7.07 25.73
CA VAL A 334 -15.46 -5.99 25.64
C VAL A 334 -16.17 -5.82 26.99
N LEU A 335 -16.66 -6.89 27.62
CA LEU A 335 -17.34 -6.84 28.92
C LEU A 335 -16.42 -6.32 30.04
N GLY A 336 -15.15 -6.76 30.07
CA GLY A 336 -14.15 -6.27 31.02
C GLY A 336 -13.94 -4.76 30.91
N ASN A 337 -13.82 -4.26 29.67
CA ASN A 337 -13.63 -2.84 29.36
C ASN A 337 -14.86 -1.97 29.67
N GLN A 338 -16.08 -2.53 29.61
CA GLN A 338 -17.31 -1.80 30.03
C GLN A 338 -17.37 -1.53 31.53
N GLY A 339 -16.49 -2.13 32.32
CA GLY A 339 -16.59 -2.03 33.78
C GLY A 339 -17.67 -2.92 34.37
N GLU A 340 -18.22 -3.89 33.61
CA GLU A 340 -19.21 -4.84 34.13
C GLU A 340 -18.55 -5.77 35.14
N ARG A 341 -19.18 -6.01 36.30
CA ARG A 341 -18.60 -6.80 37.40
C ARG A 341 -19.53 -7.89 37.95
N GLY A 342 -20.77 -7.99 37.47
CA GLY A 342 -21.77 -8.92 37.99
C GLY A 342 -21.64 -10.37 37.49
N LEU A 343 -20.74 -10.65 36.54
CA LEU A 343 -20.69 -11.93 35.81
C LEU A 343 -19.68 -12.95 36.37
N GLY A 344 -19.26 -12.78 37.62
CA GLY A 344 -18.16 -13.56 38.22
C GLY A 344 -18.31 -15.08 38.13
N GLU A 345 -19.49 -15.64 38.47
CA GLU A 345 -19.70 -17.10 38.41
C GLU A 345 -19.76 -17.64 36.97
N GLU A 346 -20.41 -16.92 36.05
CA GLU A 346 -20.48 -17.32 34.64
C GLU A 346 -19.09 -17.31 33.99
N ILE A 347 -18.25 -16.33 34.33
CA ILE A 347 -16.89 -16.20 33.79
C ILE A 347 -15.91 -17.19 34.43
N ARG A 348 -16.13 -17.61 35.69
CA ARG A 348 -15.34 -18.69 36.30
C ARG A 348 -15.44 -20.01 35.53
N LEU A 349 -16.59 -20.31 34.93
CA LEU A 349 -16.74 -21.51 34.08
C LEU A 349 -15.85 -21.43 32.83
N LEU A 350 -15.58 -20.23 32.31
CA LEU A 350 -14.72 -20.00 31.15
C LEU A 350 -13.22 -20.10 31.48
N LEU A 351 -12.83 -20.18 32.77
CA LEU A 351 -11.46 -20.49 33.15
C LEU A 351 -11.06 -21.93 32.78
N SER A 352 -12.02 -22.80 32.49
CA SER A 352 -11.81 -24.18 32.02
C SER A 352 -12.15 -24.36 30.54
N ASP A 353 -12.24 -23.28 29.77
CA ASP A 353 -12.48 -23.33 28.32
C ASP A 353 -11.35 -24.08 27.59
N GLU A 354 -11.67 -24.78 26.51
CA GLU A 354 -10.70 -25.51 25.68
C GLU A 354 -9.61 -24.58 25.13
N ASP A 355 -9.95 -23.33 24.80
CA ASP A 355 -9.04 -22.38 24.17
C ASP A 355 -8.31 -21.50 25.20
N ALA A 356 -6.99 -21.44 25.09
CA ALA A 356 -6.14 -20.71 26.03
C ALA A 356 -6.41 -19.19 26.04
N GLU A 357 -6.76 -18.61 24.90
CA GLU A 357 -7.01 -17.17 24.81
C GLU A 357 -8.30 -16.80 25.56
N VAL A 358 -9.33 -17.64 25.48
CA VAL A 358 -10.57 -17.46 26.26
C VAL A 358 -10.28 -17.50 27.76
N ARG A 359 -9.48 -18.47 28.21
CA ARG A 359 -9.08 -18.58 29.62
C ARG A 359 -8.32 -17.36 30.12
N ILE A 360 -7.39 -16.84 29.31
CA ILE A 360 -6.60 -15.64 29.63
C ILE A 360 -7.52 -14.41 29.77
N GLU A 361 -8.44 -14.19 28.84
CA GLU A 361 -9.37 -13.06 28.92
C GLU A 361 -10.38 -13.22 30.08
N ALA A 362 -10.79 -14.45 30.40
CA ALA A 362 -11.65 -14.73 31.55
C ALA A 362 -10.93 -14.43 32.87
N MET A 363 -9.67 -14.82 32.99
CA MET A 363 -8.84 -14.48 34.15
C MET A 363 -8.60 -12.98 34.25
N HIS A 364 -8.38 -12.30 33.12
CA HIS A 364 -8.23 -10.85 33.08
C HIS A 364 -9.50 -10.12 33.54
N TYR A 365 -10.68 -10.60 33.14
CA TYR A 365 -11.94 -10.06 33.65
C TYR A 365 -12.05 -10.19 35.18
N ILE A 366 -11.70 -11.35 35.74
CA ILE A 366 -11.76 -11.60 37.18
C ILE A 366 -10.75 -10.72 37.92
N TYR A 367 -9.54 -10.56 37.35
CA TYR A 367 -8.50 -9.67 37.84
C TYR A 367 -8.98 -8.20 37.90
N LEU A 368 -9.57 -7.69 36.82
CA LEU A 368 -10.15 -6.34 36.78
C LEU A 368 -11.35 -6.16 37.72
N SER A 369 -12.02 -7.26 38.08
CA SER A 369 -13.18 -7.22 38.96
C SER A 369 -12.86 -7.20 40.44
N ASN A 370 -11.63 -7.56 40.82
CA ASN A 370 -11.19 -7.59 42.21
C ASN A 370 -9.79 -6.96 42.35
N PRO A 371 -9.65 -5.62 42.23
CA PRO A 371 -8.34 -4.97 42.23
C PRO A 371 -7.47 -5.30 43.45
N ASP A 372 -8.09 -5.45 44.63
CA ASP A 372 -7.37 -5.71 45.89
C ASP A 372 -6.93 -7.17 46.07
N LYS A 373 -7.60 -8.12 45.40
CA LYS A 373 -7.37 -9.58 45.56
C LYS A 373 -6.94 -10.28 44.27
N GLY A 374 -6.97 -9.59 43.13
CA GLY A 374 -6.66 -10.14 41.82
C GLY A 374 -5.24 -10.70 41.76
N GLY A 375 -4.27 -9.97 42.32
CA GLY A 375 -2.87 -10.43 42.40
C GLY A 375 -2.69 -11.67 43.28
N GLU A 376 -3.42 -11.77 44.39
CA GLU A 376 -3.41 -12.98 45.25
C GLU A 376 -3.98 -14.19 44.50
N LEU A 377 -5.07 -14.00 43.76
CA LEU A 377 -5.71 -15.03 42.94
C LEU A 377 -4.79 -15.52 41.82
N LEU A 378 -4.12 -14.60 41.11
CA LEU A 378 -3.11 -14.94 40.09
C LEU A 378 -1.98 -15.76 40.70
N ARG A 379 -1.46 -15.37 41.88
CA ARG A 379 -0.41 -16.13 42.59
C ARG A 379 -0.89 -17.53 43.01
N GLN A 380 -2.13 -17.64 43.50
CA GLN A 380 -2.71 -18.92 43.90
C GLN A 380 -2.86 -19.86 42.69
N TYR A 381 -3.44 -19.39 41.60
CA TYR A 381 -3.66 -20.20 40.40
C TYR A 381 -2.37 -20.57 39.69
N LEU A 382 -1.37 -19.69 39.68
CA LEU A 382 -0.05 -20.01 39.14
C LEU A 382 0.67 -21.12 39.93
N LYS A 383 0.44 -21.20 41.25
CA LYS A 383 1.07 -22.20 42.13
C LYS A 383 0.32 -23.52 42.26
N GLY A 384 -0.98 -23.54 41.98
CA GLY A 384 -1.83 -24.74 42.03
C GLY A 384 -1.43 -25.78 40.98
N ASP A 385 -2.14 -26.90 40.92
CA ASP A 385 -1.82 -28.03 40.01
C ASP A 385 -2.69 -28.06 38.73
N ASP A 386 -3.82 -27.35 38.72
CA ASP A 386 -4.74 -27.30 37.57
C ASP A 386 -4.12 -26.53 36.39
N PHE A 387 -3.91 -27.23 35.28
CA PHE A 387 -3.33 -26.66 34.06
C PHE A 387 -4.15 -25.50 33.49
N TYR A 388 -5.48 -25.60 33.48
CA TYR A 388 -6.34 -24.57 32.89
C TYR A 388 -6.22 -23.28 33.69
N LEU A 389 -6.28 -23.36 35.03
CA LEU A 389 -6.11 -22.20 35.92
C LEU A 389 -4.69 -21.62 35.84
N GLN A 390 -3.66 -22.47 35.85
CA GLN A 390 -2.28 -22.04 35.66
C GLN A 390 -2.07 -21.32 34.33
N SER A 391 -2.65 -21.84 33.25
CA SER A 391 -2.53 -21.26 31.92
C SER A 391 -3.21 -19.89 31.83
N ALA A 392 -4.39 -19.76 32.43
CA ALA A 392 -5.13 -18.52 32.53
C ALA A 392 -4.33 -17.46 33.32
N ALA A 393 -3.77 -17.87 34.47
CA ALA A 393 -2.95 -17.00 35.32
C ALA A 393 -1.65 -16.57 34.63
N LEU A 394 -0.89 -17.50 34.03
CA LEU A 394 0.37 -17.19 33.35
C LEU A 394 0.17 -16.19 32.21
N GLY A 395 -0.80 -16.44 31.32
CA GLY A 395 -1.08 -15.53 30.20
C GLY A 395 -1.63 -14.18 30.65
N CYS A 396 -2.46 -14.15 31.70
CA CYS A 396 -2.94 -12.89 32.28
C CYS A 396 -1.79 -12.07 32.89
N ILE A 397 -0.87 -12.71 33.64
CA ILE A 397 0.31 -12.04 34.21
C ILE A 397 1.20 -11.47 33.10
N ALA A 398 1.47 -12.28 32.07
CA ALA A 398 2.36 -11.90 30.99
C ALA A 398 1.86 -10.68 30.19
N ARG A 399 0.54 -10.59 29.97
CA ARG A 399 -0.08 -9.58 29.11
C ARG A 399 -0.58 -8.34 29.85
N TYR A 400 -1.21 -8.50 31.01
CA TYR A 400 -1.99 -7.43 31.64
C TYR A 400 -1.46 -6.98 33.01
N ALA A 401 -0.72 -7.83 33.73
CA ALA A 401 -0.36 -7.54 35.11
C ALA A 401 0.76 -6.51 35.25
N SER A 402 0.84 -5.93 36.46
CA SER A 402 1.86 -4.94 36.84
C SER A 402 3.28 -5.52 36.83
N ARG A 403 4.31 -4.66 36.89
CA ARG A 403 5.72 -5.10 36.95
C ARG A 403 5.98 -6.01 38.16
N ASP A 404 5.39 -5.71 39.31
CA ASP A 404 5.57 -6.51 40.52
C ASP A 404 4.92 -7.90 40.39
N GLU A 405 3.75 -7.98 39.76
CA GLU A 405 3.07 -9.26 39.50
C GLU A 405 3.78 -10.07 38.41
N LYS A 406 4.45 -9.43 37.44
CA LYS A 406 5.31 -10.12 36.48
C LYS A 406 6.49 -10.83 37.16
N SER A 407 6.94 -10.35 38.32
CA SER A 407 7.98 -11.04 39.12
C SER A 407 7.51 -12.38 39.71
N LEU A 408 6.21 -12.68 39.68
CA LEU A 408 5.67 -13.99 40.07
C LEU A 408 6.10 -15.12 39.13
N ILE A 409 6.48 -14.79 37.90
CA ILE A 409 7.01 -15.76 36.93
C ILE A 409 8.49 -16.00 37.27
N THR A 410 8.72 -16.88 38.24
CA THR A 410 10.06 -17.28 38.69
C THR A 410 10.60 -18.44 37.85
N GLY A 411 11.92 -18.70 37.94
CA GLY A 411 12.52 -19.87 37.30
C GLY A 411 11.86 -21.21 37.69
N GLU A 412 11.38 -21.33 38.94
CA GLU A 412 10.63 -22.51 39.39
C GLU A 412 9.31 -22.69 38.63
N VAL A 413 8.56 -21.60 38.43
CA VAL A 413 7.33 -21.62 37.63
C VAL A 413 7.64 -21.99 36.18
N ILE A 414 8.69 -21.40 35.60
CA ILE A 414 9.12 -21.69 34.22
C ILE A 414 9.49 -23.17 34.06
N GLU A 415 10.34 -23.71 34.94
CA GLU A 415 10.75 -25.12 34.91
C GLU A 415 9.57 -26.06 35.12
N ARG A 416 8.57 -25.68 35.91
CA ARG A 416 7.33 -26.47 36.07
C ARG A 416 6.56 -26.58 34.75
N PHE A 417 6.44 -25.49 33.99
CA PHE A 417 5.80 -25.51 32.67
C PHE A 417 6.65 -26.24 31.61
N LEU A 418 7.98 -26.12 31.67
CA LEU A 418 8.89 -26.80 30.75
C LEU A 418 8.89 -28.32 30.93
N ASN A 419 8.90 -28.78 32.18
CA ASN A 419 9.09 -30.20 32.50
C ASN A 419 7.77 -30.97 32.68
N ARG A 420 6.62 -30.36 32.37
CA ARG A 420 5.31 -31.03 32.38
C ARG A 420 5.29 -32.19 31.36
N GLN A 421 4.76 -33.34 31.78
CA GLN A 421 4.75 -34.59 30.99
C GLN A 421 3.34 -35.16 30.71
N ASP A 422 2.29 -34.47 31.18
CA ASP A 422 0.91 -34.86 30.93
C ASP A 422 0.45 -34.49 29.51
N GLU A 423 -0.83 -34.73 29.19
CA GLU A 423 -1.44 -34.39 27.90
C GLU A 423 -1.36 -32.88 27.57
N HIS A 424 -1.11 -32.03 28.56
CA HIS A 424 -0.96 -30.58 28.41
C HIS A 424 0.50 -30.13 28.27
N ALA A 425 1.47 -31.04 28.19
CA ALA A 425 2.90 -30.73 28.05
C ALA A 425 3.21 -29.76 26.89
N VAL A 426 2.72 -30.05 25.68
CA VAL A 426 2.95 -29.20 24.49
C VAL A 426 2.22 -27.85 24.62
N PRO A 427 0.91 -27.79 24.94
CA PRO A 427 0.22 -26.53 25.23
C PRO A 427 0.91 -25.68 26.31
N SER A 428 1.44 -26.31 27.36
CA SER A 428 2.12 -25.64 28.47
C SER A 428 3.40 -24.94 28.00
N ARG A 429 4.25 -25.62 27.21
CA ARG A 429 5.49 -25.03 26.67
C ARG A 429 5.24 -23.96 25.62
N LYS A 430 4.21 -24.13 24.79
CA LYS A 430 3.77 -23.11 23.82
C LYS A 430 3.31 -21.84 24.54
N LEU A 431 2.43 -21.95 25.53
CA LEU A 431 1.98 -20.81 26.31
C LEU A 431 3.13 -20.12 27.05
N LEU A 432 4.05 -20.91 27.60
CA LEU A 432 5.25 -20.39 28.24
C LEU A 432 6.08 -19.56 27.26
N ALA A 433 6.32 -20.05 26.04
CA ALA A 433 7.03 -19.30 25.01
C ALA A 433 6.37 -17.93 24.75
N ALA A 434 5.04 -17.92 24.55
CA ALA A 434 4.27 -16.69 24.35
C ALA A 434 4.40 -15.73 25.54
N ALA A 435 4.31 -16.25 26.77
CA ALA A 435 4.43 -15.47 27.99
C ALA A 435 5.82 -14.85 28.14
N LEU A 436 6.89 -15.61 27.90
CA LEU A 436 8.27 -15.12 27.99
C LEU A 436 8.56 -14.01 26.95
N GLY A 437 7.95 -14.09 25.76
CA GLY A 437 8.12 -13.08 24.72
C GLY A 437 7.55 -11.70 25.05
N THR A 438 6.61 -11.61 25.98
CA THR A 438 6.03 -10.33 26.43
C THR A 438 6.72 -9.77 27.68
N LEU A 439 7.66 -10.52 28.26
CA LEU A 439 8.40 -10.14 29.46
C LEU A 439 9.76 -9.59 29.06
N ASP A 440 10.02 -8.34 29.42
CA ASP A 440 11.31 -7.67 29.18
C ASP A 440 12.31 -8.05 30.28
N ASN A 441 12.78 -9.30 30.27
CA ASN A 441 13.75 -9.81 31.24
C ASN A 441 14.84 -10.68 30.56
N PRO A 442 16.11 -10.22 30.53
CA PRO A 442 17.23 -10.95 29.93
C PRO A 442 17.45 -12.36 30.49
N LEU A 443 17.06 -12.61 31.75
CA LEU A 443 17.17 -13.95 32.36
C LEU A 443 16.31 -14.99 31.65
N PHE A 444 15.32 -14.57 30.87
CA PHE A 444 14.45 -15.48 30.13
C PHE A 444 15.00 -15.92 28.77
N SER A 445 16.13 -15.34 28.35
CA SER A 445 16.73 -15.65 27.05
C SER A 445 17.16 -17.11 26.94
N GLU A 446 17.71 -17.69 28.01
CA GLU A 446 18.10 -19.09 28.07
C GLU A 446 16.90 -20.04 27.84
N TYR A 447 15.75 -19.74 28.45
CA TYR A 447 14.55 -20.55 28.28
C TYR A 447 13.96 -20.45 26.87
N LEU A 448 13.97 -19.26 26.26
CA LEU A 448 13.56 -19.09 24.86
C LEU A 448 14.49 -19.85 23.90
N LEU A 449 15.80 -19.87 24.15
CA LEU A 449 16.75 -20.68 23.37
C LEU A 449 16.48 -22.18 23.53
N ARG A 450 16.14 -22.66 24.74
CA ARG A 450 15.75 -24.06 24.97
C ARG A 450 14.46 -24.42 24.21
N LEU A 451 13.48 -23.52 24.19
CA LEU A 451 12.21 -23.69 23.46
C LEU A 451 12.36 -23.65 21.93
N LEU A 452 13.39 -22.97 21.39
CA LEU A 452 13.72 -23.07 19.96
C LEU A 452 14.16 -24.48 19.54
N GLY A 453 14.67 -25.28 20.48
CA GLY A 453 15.07 -26.67 20.26
C GLY A 453 13.98 -27.70 20.60
N ASP A 454 12.74 -27.27 20.82
CA ASP A 454 11.66 -28.17 21.23
C ASP A 454 11.32 -29.21 20.15
N PRO A 455 11.00 -30.47 20.52
CA PRO A 455 10.56 -31.48 19.56
C PRO A 455 9.23 -31.13 18.86
N ALA A 456 8.37 -30.33 19.49
CA ALA A 456 7.08 -29.94 18.92
C ALA A 456 7.20 -28.67 18.07
N ALA A 457 6.90 -28.78 16.77
CA ALA A 457 7.00 -27.67 15.83
C ALA A 457 6.14 -26.45 16.21
N GLU A 458 5.00 -26.66 16.88
CA GLU A 458 4.15 -25.57 17.36
C GLU A 458 4.80 -24.74 18.46
N VAL A 459 5.61 -25.37 19.33
CA VAL A 459 6.36 -24.68 20.39
C VAL A 459 7.50 -23.88 19.78
N VAL A 460 8.22 -24.45 18.81
CA VAL A 460 9.30 -23.75 18.10
C VAL A 460 8.79 -22.51 17.37
N ARG A 461 7.64 -22.59 16.69
CA ARG A 461 7.03 -21.42 16.03
C ARG A 461 6.67 -20.32 17.01
N GLU A 462 6.09 -20.69 18.15
CA GLU A 462 5.75 -19.73 19.19
C GLU A 462 7.02 -19.11 19.82
N ALA A 463 8.06 -19.90 20.04
CA ALA A 463 9.35 -19.40 20.53
C ALA A 463 10.01 -18.41 19.56
N ILE A 464 9.94 -18.67 18.25
CA ILE A 464 10.42 -17.73 17.21
C ILE A 464 9.62 -16.42 17.26
N ALA A 465 8.29 -16.50 17.38
CA ALA A 465 7.43 -15.32 17.49
C ALA A 465 7.73 -14.52 18.76
N ALA A 466 7.86 -15.19 19.90
CA ALA A 466 8.22 -14.62 21.20
C ALA A 466 9.57 -13.89 21.15
N ILE A 467 10.59 -14.50 20.56
CA ILE A 467 11.90 -13.86 20.35
C ILE A 467 11.77 -12.60 19.47
N GLY A 468 10.92 -12.65 18.43
CA GLY A 468 10.63 -11.46 17.62
C GLY A 468 10.04 -10.31 18.45
N HIS A 469 9.20 -10.61 19.43
CA HIS A 469 8.58 -9.63 20.32
C HIS A 469 9.58 -9.01 21.30
N THR A 470 10.54 -9.79 21.83
CA THR A 470 11.59 -9.24 22.72
C THR A 470 12.48 -8.22 22.01
N ARG A 471 12.71 -8.42 20.71
CA ARG A 471 13.63 -7.60 19.88
C ARG A 471 15.05 -7.55 20.44
N ASP A 472 15.44 -8.54 21.23
CA ASP A 472 16.79 -8.66 21.76
C ASP A 472 17.74 -9.16 20.66
N ARG A 473 18.84 -8.42 20.47
CA ARG A 473 19.82 -8.70 19.42
C ARG A 473 20.60 -9.99 19.65
N GLU A 474 20.62 -10.50 20.88
CA GLU A 474 21.29 -11.76 21.22
C GLU A 474 20.77 -12.95 20.38
N PHE A 475 19.49 -12.94 20.00
CA PHE A 475 18.88 -14.02 19.21
C PHE A 475 19.09 -13.92 17.69
N LEU A 476 19.72 -12.86 17.19
CA LEU A 476 19.86 -12.66 15.75
C LEU A 476 20.60 -13.81 15.05
N PRO A 477 21.73 -14.34 15.57
CA PRO A 477 22.40 -15.47 14.94
C PRO A 477 21.47 -16.68 14.75
N GLN A 478 20.66 -17.02 15.75
CA GLN A 478 19.72 -18.13 15.74
C GLN A 478 18.59 -17.89 14.74
N LEU A 479 17.96 -16.70 14.77
CA LEU A 479 16.91 -16.34 13.81
C LEU A 479 17.41 -16.30 12.36
N LEU A 480 18.63 -15.82 12.13
CA LEU A 480 19.23 -15.77 10.81
C LEU A 480 19.57 -17.17 10.29
N ASN A 481 20.05 -18.06 11.14
CA ASN A 481 20.27 -19.46 10.79
C ASN A 481 18.96 -20.17 10.39
N LEU A 482 17.85 -19.88 11.08
CA LEU A 482 16.52 -20.42 10.77
C LEU A 482 15.97 -19.97 9.40
N LEU A 483 16.55 -18.94 8.76
CA LEU A 483 16.20 -18.59 7.38
C LEU A 483 16.56 -19.69 6.36
N SER A 484 17.52 -20.55 6.71
CA SER A 484 17.89 -21.70 5.89
C SER A 484 16.84 -22.82 5.97
N ASP A 485 16.22 -23.02 7.12
CA ASP A 485 15.23 -24.08 7.37
C ASP A 485 13.90 -23.82 6.64
N LYS A 486 13.45 -24.77 5.81
CA LYS A 486 12.19 -24.63 5.07
C LYS A 486 10.96 -24.59 5.99
N HIS A 487 11.00 -25.24 7.15
CA HIS A 487 9.86 -25.36 8.07
C HIS A 487 9.62 -24.06 8.85
N TYR A 488 10.69 -23.37 9.25
CA TYR A 488 10.62 -22.20 10.14
C TYR A 488 11.01 -20.88 9.49
N ARG A 489 11.48 -20.88 8.22
CA ARG A 489 11.90 -19.65 7.51
C ARG A 489 10.82 -18.58 7.44
N ALA A 490 9.54 -18.94 7.36
CA ALA A 490 8.47 -17.94 7.32
C ALA A 490 8.35 -17.23 8.67
N ASP A 491 8.34 -17.99 9.76
CA ASP A 491 8.28 -17.52 11.14
C ASP A 491 9.51 -16.67 11.48
N ALA A 492 10.72 -17.16 11.13
CA ALA A 492 11.96 -16.44 11.37
C ALA A 492 12.01 -15.09 10.63
N ARG A 493 11.48 -15.01 9.40
CA ARG A 493 11.35 -13.72 8.70
C ARG A 493 10.39 -12.78 9.43
N ALA A 494 9.23 -13.28 9.86
CA ALA A 494 8.25 -12.47 10.58
C ALA A 494 8.84 -11.92 11.89
N ALA A 495 9.57 -12.76 12.64
CA ALA A 495 10.29 -12.35 13.85
C ALA A 495 11.36 -11.28 13.57
N LEU A 496 12.23 -11.48 12.57
CA LEU A 496 13.26 -10.51 12.21
C LEU A 496 12.68 -9.16 11.78
N VAL A 497 11.52 -9.13 11.11
CA VAL A 497 10.86 -7.87 10.72
C VAL A 497 10.48 -7.02 11.94
N GLN A 498 10.13 -7.64 13.07
CA GLN A 498 9.75 -6.91 14.29
C GLN A 498 10.88 -6.06 14.87
N TYR A 499 12.15 -6.39 14.60
CA TYR A 499 13.30 -5.60 15.01
C TYR A 499 13.42 -4.27 14.25
N GLY A 500 12.82 -4.18 13.06
CA GLY A 500 12.82 -3.00 12.20
C GLY A 500 14.22 -2.52 11.82
N ASN A 501 14.43 -1.20 11.78
CA ASN A 501 15.68 -0.59 11.32
C ASN A 501 16.92 -0.99 12.14
N ARG A 502 16.73 -1.43 13.39
CA ARG A 502 17.82 -1.74 14.32
C ARG A 502 18.74 -2.86 13.84
N ILE A 503 18.30 -3.70 12.91
CA ILE A 503 19.06 -4.87 12.45
C ILE A 503 19.56 -4.76 11.02
N LEU A 504 19.30 -3.64 10.32
CA LEU A 504 19.66 -3.49 8.91
C LEU A 504 21.17 -3.61 8.67
N GLY A 505 22.00 -3.12 9.61
CA GLY A 505 23.44 -3.32 9.58
C GLY A 505 23.83 -4.80 9.64
N THR A 506 23.34 -5.53 10.63
CA THR A 506 23.59 -6.98 10.75
C THR A 506 23.08 -7.77 9.54
N LEU A 507 21.90 -7.42 9.01
CA LEU A 507 21.39 -8.02 7.78
C LEU A 507 22.31 -7.73 6.59
N ASN A 508 22.87 -6.53 6.48
CA ASN A 508 23.84 -6.19 5.43
C ASN A 508 25.13 -7.01 5.55
N ASP A 509 25.62 -7.22 6.77
CA ASP A 509 26.81 -8.02 7.04
C ASP A 509 26.59 -9.46 6.59
N TYR A 510 25.47 -10.07 7.00
CA TYR A 510 25.09 -11.42 6.57
C TYR A 510 24.87 -11.51 5.06
N LEU A 511 24.27 -10.49 4.42
CA LEU A 511 24.07 -10.47 2.97
C LEU A 511 25.40 -10.43 2.21
N SER A 512 26.35 -9.64 2.70
CA SER A 512 27.62 -9.35 2.04
C SER A 512 28.69 -10.40 2.29
N ASP A 513 28.69 -11.04 3.44
CA ASP A 513 29.70 -12.02 3.86
C ASP A 513 29.62 -13.33 3.03
N PRO A 514 30.68 -13.67 2.26
CA PRO A 514 30.76 -14.93 1.53
C PRO A 514 30.77 -16.19 2.40
N ALA A 515 31.18 -16.10 3.68
CA ALA A 515 31.22 -17.24 4.60
C ALA A 515 29.82 -17.71 5.02
N ILE A 516 28.81 -16.86 4.91
CA ILE A 516 27.42 -17.21 5.24
C ILE A 516 26.80 -18.05 4.12
N GLY A 517 26.09 -19.12 4.51
CA GLY A 517 25.44 -20.03 3.57
C GLY A 517 24.44 -19.33 2.62
N LEU A 518 24.47 -19.71 1.35
CA LEU A 518 23.66 -19.10 0.28
C LEU A 518 22.14 -19.10 0.58
N ALA A 519 21.65 -20.09 1.32
CA ALA A 519 20.23 -20.19 1.72
C ALA A 519 19.81 -19.04 2.65
N VAL A 520 20.65 -18.67 3.61
CA VAL A 520 20.42 -17.53 4.52
C VAL A 520 20.50 -16.22 3.73
N ARG A 521 21.60 -16.01 3.01
CA ARG A 521 21.87 -14.79 2.22
C ARG A 521 20.76 -14.47 1.23
N ARG A 522 20.19 -15.48 0.56
CA ARG A 522 19.07 -15.31 -0.39
C ARG A 522 17.76 -14.88 0.28
N ASN A 523 17.57 -15.14 1.57
CA ASN A 523 16.37 -14.77 2.31
C ASN A 523 16.50 -13.44 3.05
N VAL A 524 17.72 -12.96 3.32
CA VAL A 524 17.93 -11.64 3.94
C VAL A 524 17.24 -10.49 3.18
N PRO A 525 17.32 -10.37 1.84
CA PRO A 525 16.59 -9.31 1.13
C PRO A 525 15.07 -9.39 1.30
N ARG A 526 14.53 -10.60 1.54
CA ARG A 526 13.10 -10.80 1.81
C ARG A 526 12.68 -10.31 3.20
N VAL A 527 13.60 -10.24 4.16
CA VAL A 527 13.34 -9.59 5.46
C VAL A 527 13.33 -8.08 5.24
N MET A 528 14.37 -7.53 4.61
CA MET A 528 14.51 -6.08 4.39
C MET A 528 13.35 -5.47 3.59
N MET A 529 12.77 -6.19 2.63
CA MET A 529 11.60 -5.69 1.88
C MET A 529 10.33 -5.49 2.73
N HIS A 530 10.25 -6.09 3.93
CA HIS A 530 9.15 -5.90 4.87
C HIS A 530 9.49 -4.86 5.95
N ILE A 531 10.63 -4.16 5.81
CA ILE A 531 11.05 -3.02 6.64
C ILE A 531 11.17 -1.81 5.68
N PRO A 532 10.04 -1.16 5.32
CA PRO A 532 9.99 -0.17 4.23
C PRO A 532 10.55 1.19 4.67
N THR A 533 11.88 1.28 4.75
CA THR A 533 12.59 2.51 5.15
C THR A 533 13.69 2.86 4.16
N GLN A 534 14.08 4.15 4.09
CA GLN A 534 15.13 4.62 3.20
C GLN A 534 16.45 3.85 3.43
N GLN A 535 16.78 3.56 4.69
CA GLN A 535 17.96 2.76 5.03
C GLN A 535 17.92 1.34 4.44
N SER A 536 16.75 0.69 4.39
CA SER A 536 16.60 -0.61 3.71
C SER A 536 16.88 -0.50 2.21
N VAL A 537 16.38 0.55 1.57
CA VAL A 537 16.61 0.82 0.14
C VAL A 537 18.09 1.10 -0.13
N ASP A 538 18.73 1.95 0.66
CA ASP A 538 20.16 2.30 0.52
C ASP A 538 21.05 1.06 0.69
N THR A 539 20.72 0.22 1.68
CA THR A 539 21.46 -1.01 1.97
C THR A 539 21.32 -2.03 0.83
N LEU A 540 20.08 -2.28 0.37
CA LEU A 540 19.85 -3.19 -0.75
C LEU A 540 20.49 -2.67 -2.04
N THR A 541 20.38 -1.37 -2.32
CA THR A 541 20.89 -0.77 -3.55
C THR A 541 22.42 -0.77 -3.60
N SER A 542 23.08 -0.43 -2.49
CA SER A 542 24.55 -0.53 -2.39
C SER A 542 25.05 -1.98 -2.52
N SER A 543 24.28 -2.96 -2.05
CA SER A 543 24.62 -4.39 -2.15
C SER A 543 24.60 -4.94 -3.58
N LEU A 544 23.83 -4.34 -4.52
CA LEU A 544 23.68 -4.81 -5.91
C LEU A 544 25.03 -5.03 -6.61
N THR A 545 26.00 -4.17 -6.29
CA THR A 545 27.35 -4.20 -6.88
C THR A 545 28.32 -5.13 -6.15
N ARG A 546 28.01 -5.56 -4.93
CA ARG A 546 28.92 -6.36 -4.09
C ARG A 546 28.57 -7.85 -4.13
N VAL A 547 27.28 -8.17 -4.21
CA VAL A 547 26.80 -9.55 -4.14
C VAL A 547 26.88 -10.29 -5.48
N GLU A 548 26.94 -11.62 -5.41
CA GLU A 548 26.95 -12.52 -6.55
C GLU A 548 25.60 -12.57 -7.30
N PRO A 549 25.58 -12.99 -8.59
CA PRO A 549 24.39 -12.94 -9.43
C PRO A 549 23.15 -13.65 -8.85
N GLY A 550 23.34 -14.75 -8.11
CA GLY A 550 22.25 -15.51 -7.49
C GLY A 550 21.59 -14.76 -6.32
N ILE A 551 22.36 -13.99 -5.57
CA ILE A 551 21.87 -13.14 -4.45
C ILE A 551 21.32 -11.84 -5.01
N ARG A 552 21.99 -11.26 -6.03
CA ARG A 552 21.58 -10.02 -6.69
C ARG A 552 20.15 -10.10 -7.20
N HIS A 553 19.73 -11.24 -7.76
CA HIS A 553 18.33 -11.42 -8.16
C HIS A 553 17.35 -11.32 -6.97
N ALA A 554 17.70 -11.83 -5.79
CA ALA A 554 16.89 -11.67 -4.59
C ALA A 554 16.83 -10.21 -4.11
N VAL A 555 17.96 -9.49 -4.17
CA VAL A 555 18.05 -8.05 -3.88
C VAL A 555 17.18 -7.24 -4.84
N ILE A 556 17.29 -7.47 -6.15
CA ILE A 556 16.49 -6.78 -7.17
C ILE A 556 15.00 -7.01 -6.92
N ARG A 557 14.57 -8.25 -6.66
CA ARG A 557 13.16 -8.53 -6.35
C ARG A 557 12.67 -7.84 -5.08
N ALA A 558 13.51 -7.74 -4.06
CA ALA A 558 13.19 -6.99 -2.84
C ALA A 558 12.99 -5.50 -3.14
N LEU A 559 13.90 -4.90 -3.91
CA LEU A 559 13.80 -3.51 -4.37
C LEU A 559 12.57 -3.27 -5.24
N ASN A 560 12.24 -4.17 -6.18
CA ASN A 560 11.05 -4.01 -7.02
C ASN A 560 9.77 -4.00 -6.17
N ARG A 561 9.68 -4.89 -5.17
CA ARG A 561 8.52 -4.95 -4.26
C ARG A 561 8.43 -3.75 -3.32
N LEU A 562 9.58 -3.24 -2.85
CA LEU A 562 9.63 -1.99 -2.10
C LEU A 562 9.12 -0.84 -2.97
N ARG A 563 9.62 -0.71 -4.20
CA ARG A 563 9.20 0.37 -5.12
C ARG A 563 7.72 0.33 -5.45
N ASP A 564 7.16 -0.86 -5.64
CA ASP A 564 5.75 -1.07 -5.93
C ASP A 564 4.83 -0.59 -4.79
N LYS A 565 5.23 -0.84 -3.54
CA LYS A 565 4.45 -0.44 -2.35
C LYS A 565 4.80 0.94 -1.81
N ASN A 566 6.02 1.41 -2.06
CA ASN A 566 6.64 2.60 -1.49
C ASN A 566 7.40 3.39 -2.58
N PRO A 567 6.69 3.95 -3.58
CA PRO A 567 7.31 4.70 -4.68
C PRO A 567 7.91 6.04 -4.23
N GLU A 568 7.58 6.52 -3.03
CA GLU A 568 8.07 7.75 -2.43
C GLU A 568 9.54 7.69 -1.96
N LEU A 569 10.08 6.49 -1.75
CA LEU A 569 11.47 6.29 -1.33
C LEU A 569 12.45 6.56 -2.48
N ASP A 570 13.68 6.98 -2.15
CA ASP A 570 14.73 7.19 -3.15
C ASP A 570 15.47 5.88 -3.45
N TYR A 571 15.35 5.40 -4.70
CA TYR A 571 15.97 4.16 -5.17
C TYR A 571 17.37 4.37 -5.76
N GLN A 572 17.99 5.54 -5.60
CA GLN A 572 19.36 5.85 -6.03
C GLN A 572 19.62 5.45 -7.50
N GLN A 573 18.97 6.13 -8.45
CA GLN A 573 18.97 5.76 -9.87
C GLN A 573 20.38 5.53 -10.45
N GLU A 574 21.38 6.31 -10.03
CA GLU A 574 22.77 6.16 -10.47
C GLU A 574 23.39 4.80 -10.08
N THR A 575 23.09 4.32 -8.87
CA THR A 575 23.56 3.00 -8.42
C THR A 575 22.87 1.88 -9.19
N ILE A 576 21.57 2.03 -9.49
CA ILE A 576 20.82 1.10 -10.35
C ILE A 576 21.41 1.06 -11.76
N ARG A 577 21.74 2.23 -12.34
CA ARG A 577 22.39 2.30 -13.67
C ARG A 577 23.73 1.57 -13.69
N LYS A 578 24.56 1.75 -12.67
CA LYS A 578 25.82 0.98 -12.53
C LYS A 578 25.58 -0.53 -12.42
N ALA A 579 24.52 -0.95 -11.71
CA ALA A 579 24.14 -2.36 -11.65
C ALA A 579 23.64 -2.87 -13.01
N LEU A 580 22.90 -2.05 -13.76
CA LEU A 580 22.39 -2.34 -15.09
C LEU A 580 23.54 -2.53 -16.09
N ASP A 581 24.52 -1.64 -16.10
CA ASP A 581 25.72 -1.75 -16.95
C ASP A 581 26.49 -3.05 -16.65
N ARG A 582 26.57 -3.48 -15.39
CA ARG A 582 27.22 -4.75 -15.02
C ARG A 582 26.46 -5.98 -15.50
N GLU A 583 25.12 -5.96 -15.44
CA GLU A 583 24.30 -7.05 -15.98
C GLU A 583 24.38 -7.12 -17.51
N ALA A 584 24.40 -5.95 -18.17
CA ALA A 584 24.61 -5.84 -19.60
C ALA A 584 26.00 -6.36 -20.00
N GLN A 585 27.07 -5.92 -19.35
CA GLN A 585 28.43 -6.42 -19.58
C GLN A 585 28.49 -7.95 -19.47
N ALA A 586 27.91 -8.52 -18.42
CA ALA A 586 27.86 -9.97 -18.24
C ALA A 586 27.01 -10.68 -19.31
N TYR A 587 26.01 -10.02 -19.89
CA TYR A 587 25.23 -10.55 -21.00
C TYR A 587 26.09 -10.61 -22.27
N TYR A 588 26.70 -9.48 -22.64
CA TYR A 588 27.56 -9.39 -23.83
C TYR A 588 28.74 -10.36 -23.77
N GLN A 589 29.35 -10.52 -22.59
CA GLN A 589 30.44 -11.48 -22.40
C GLN A 589 29.96 -12.92 -22.62
N ALA A 590 28.84 -13.31 -21.99
CA ALA A 590 28.27 -14.64 -22.17
C ALA A 590 27.85 -14.90 -23.63
N TYR A 591 27.32 -13.88 -24.30
CA TYR A 591 26.91 -13.96 -25.70
C TYR A 591 28.11 -14.18 -26.63
N GLN A 592 29.17 -13.39 -26.48
CA GLN A 592 30.38 -13.52 -27.29
C GLN A 592 31.04 -14.89 -27.11
N ILE A 593 31.04 -15.43 -25.88
CA ILE A 593 31.54 -16.78 -25.62
C ILE A 593 30.65 -17.83 -26.29
N GLN A 594 29.32 -17.68 -26.24
CA GLN A 594 28.38 -18.58 -26.88
C GLN A 594 28.60 -18.68 -28.40
N GLN A 595 29.04 -17.61 -29.07
CA GLN A 595 29.29 -17.63 -30.52
C GLN A 595 30.39 -18.63 -30.94
N PHE A 596 31.31 -18.98 -30.04
CA PHE A 596 32.32 -20.00 -30.33
C PHE A 596 31.79 -21.43 -30.24
N TYR A 597 30.53 -21.61 -29.83
CA TYR A 597 29.87 -22.90 -29.61
C TYR A 597 28.50 -22.96 -30.34
N PRO A 598 28.49 -22.94 -31.69
CA PRO A 598 27.26 -22.85 -32.50
C PRO A 598 26.42 -24.12 -32.46
N GLU A 599 25.08 -24.01 -32.57
CA GLU A 599 24.14 -25.13 -32.38
C GLU A 599 24.21 -26.23 -33.45
N THR A 600 24.85 -25.98 -34.60
CA THR A 600 24.79 -26.80 -35.82
C THR A 600 25.81 -27.95 -35.90
N GLU A 601 26.69 -28.11 -34.90
CA GLU A 601 27.62 -29.25 -34.87
C GLU A 601 26.88 -30.48 -34.27
N ASP A 602 26.54 -31.47 -35.10
CA ASP A 602 25.80 -32.68 -34.69
C ASP A 602 26.64 -33.66 -33.83
N ASP A 603 27.97 -33.48 -33.77
CA ASP A 603 28.89 -34.34 -33.02
C ASP A 603 29.66 -33.55 -31.93
N VAL A 604 28.91 -32.92 -31.03
CA VAL A 604 29.46 -32.08 -29.96
C VAL A 604 29.61 -32.88 -28.69
N SER A 605 30.79 -32.84 -28.07
CA SER A 605 31.09 -33.53 -26.82
C SER A 605 30.10 -33.17 -25.68
N ARG A 606 29.93 -34.06 -24.70
CA ARG A 606 28.97 -33.87 -23.59
C ARG A 606 29.24 -32.58 -22.80
N GLU A 607 30.52 -32.25 -22.66
CA GLU A 607 31.06 -31.09 -21.96
C GLU A 607 30.58 -29.79 -22.61
N VAL A 608 30.72 -29.70 -23.94
CA VAL A 608 30.32 -28.53 -24.71
C VAL A 608 28.79 -28.37 -24.72
N ARG A 609 28.03 -29.47 -24.79
CA ARG A 609 26.55 -29.41 -24.67
C ARG A 609 26.11 -28.83 -23.33
N LEU A 610 26.75 -29.24 -22.22
CA LEU A 610 26.44 -28.72 -20.89
C LEU A 610 26.78 -27.23 -20.80
N LEU A 611 27.96 -26.83 -21.30
CA LEU A 611 28.38 -25.42 -21.33
C LEU A 611 27.42 -24.55 -22.15
N ARG A 612 27.00 -25.00 -23.34
CA ARG A 612 26.01 -24.29 -24.19
C ARG A 612 24.70 -24.05 -23.44
N ARG A 613 24.17 -25.08 -22.77
CA ARG A 613 22.95 -24.96 -21.96
C ARG A 613 23.15 -23.96 -20.82
N ALA A 614 24.27 -24.02 -20.11
CA ALA A 614 24.57 -23.11 -19.02
C ALA A 614 24.68 -21.64 -19.49
N LEU A 615 25.31 -21.40 -20.65
CA LEU A 615 25.40 -20.07 -21.27
C LEU A 615 24.01 -19.54 -21.69
N ARG A 616 23.16 -20.37 -22.29
CA ARG A 616 21.79 -19.97 -22.65
C ARG A 616 20.97 -19.59 -21.43
N GLU A 617 21.00 -20.41 -20.38
CA GLU A 617 20.34 -20.10 -19.11
C GLU A 617 20.90 -18.81 -18.49
N ARG A 618 22.20 -18.57 -18.60
CA ARG A 618 22.84 -17.35 -18.13
C ARG A 618 22.32 -16.11 -18.86
N LEU A 619 22.26 -16.16 -20.20
CA LEU A 619 21.75 -15.06 -21.02
C LEU A 619 20.29 -14.72 -20.66
N GLN A 620 19.44 -15.72 -20.51
CA GLN A 620 18.04 -15.52 -20.10
C GLN A 620 17.93 -14.88 -18.71
N LYS A 621 18.70 -15.36 -17.73
CA LYS A 621 18.74 -14.80 -16.37
C LYS A 621 19.29 -13.37 -16.35
N ASN A 622 20.29 -13.07 -17.17
CA ASN A 622 20.82 -11.71 -17.33
C ASN A 622 19.75 -10.78 -17.91
N LEU A 623 19.08 -11.19 -18.99
CA LEU A 623 18.02 -10.41 -19.60
C LEU A 623 16.90 -10.12 -18.60
N GLU A 624 16.44 -11.13 -17.85
CA GLU A 624 15.43 -10.91 -16.79
C GLU A 624 15.92 -9.90 -15.74
N ARG A 625 17.17 -10.00 -15.28
CA ARG A 625 17.73 -9.03 -14.31
C ARG A 625 17.82 -7.61 -14.88
N ILE A 626 18.21 -7.46 -16.15
CA ILE A 626 18.24 -6.18 -16.86
C ILE A 626 16.84 -5.56 -16.83
N PHE A 627 15.80 -6.30 -17.24
CA PHE A 627 14.42 -5.78 -17.22
C PHE A 627 13.92 -5.47 -15.81
N ARG A 628 14.27 -6.26 -14.80
CA ARG A 628 13.89 -5.95 -13.41
C ARG A 628 14.58 -4.69 -12.86
N LEU A 629 15.84 -4.45 -13.25
CA LEU A 629 16.55 -3.21 -12.93
C LEU A 629 15.95 -2.01 -13.69
N LEU A 630 15.57 -2.18 -14.95
CA LEU A 630 14.81 -1.17 -15.70
C LEU A 630 13.48 -0.85 -15.01
N ALA A 631 12.80 -1.85 -14.44
CA ALA A 631 11.61 -1.69 -13.63
C ALA A 631 11.87 -1.06 -12.25
N LEU A 632 13.09 -0.58 -11.96
CA LEU A 632 13.40 0.35 -10.86
C LEU A 632 13.63 1.79 -11.35
N ILE A 633 13.91 1.99 -12.64
CA ILE A 633 14.13 3.31 -13.27
C ILE A 633 12.84 3.82 -13.93
N TYR A 634 12.16 2.95 -14.68
CA TYR A 634 10.96 3.23 -15.47
C TYR A 634 9.72 2.59 -14.84
N PRO A 635 8.49 3.00 -15.21
CA PRO A 635 7.28 2.39 -14.65
C PRO A 635 7.28 0.87 -14.77
N ALA A 636 7.11 0.17 -13.64
CA ALA A 636 7.32 -1.29 -13.58
C ALA A 636 6.37 -2.07 -14.49
N LYS A 637 5.12 -1.61 -14.62
CA LYS A 637 4.10 -2.21 -15.49
C LYS A 637 4.50 -2.14 -16.98
N ASP A 638 5.01 -0.99 -17.41
CA ASP A 638 5.42 -0.76 -18.79
C ASP A 638 6.62 -1.64 -19.16
N VAL A 639 7.62 -1.71 -18.28
CA VAL A 639 8.80 -2.55 -18.48
C VAL A 639 8.43 -4.05 -18.46
N PHE A 640 7.50 -4.46 -17.60
CA PHE A 640 7.02 -5.85 -17.56
C PHE A 640 6.28 -6.23 -18.84
N ASN A 641 5.38 -5.37 -19.32
CA ASN A 641 4.66 -5.60 -20.57
C ASN A 641 5.62 -5.68 -21.76
N ALA A 642 6.63 -4.80 -21.80
CA ALA A 642 7.67 -4.83 -22.79
C ALA A 642 8.50 -6.12 -22.76
N TYR A 643 8.87 -6.59 -21.57
CA TYR A 643 9.57 -7.87 -21.39
C TYR A 643 8.75 -9.06 -21.93
N GLN A 644 7.46 -9.11 -21.62
CA GLN A 644 6.55 -10.13 -22.14
C GLN A 644 6.42 -10.06 -23.66
N GLY A 645 6.35 -8.84 -24.21
CA GLY A 645 6.34 -8.62 -25.65
C GLY A 645 7.60 -9.17 -26.32
N VAL A 646 8.77 -8.78 -25.81
CA VAL A 646 10.09 -9.24 -26.28
C VAL A 646 10.23 -10.77 -26.24
N GLN A 647 9.69 -11.43 -25.21
CA GLN A 647 9.74 -12.89 -25.09
C GLN A 647 8.66 -13.64 -25.89
N SER A 648 7.77 -12.93 -26.57
CA SER A 648 6.70 -13.55 -27.33
C SER A 648 7.24 -14.33 -28.53
N ALA A 649 6.70 -15.53 -28.73
CA ALA A 649 6.93 -16.31 -29.94
C ALA A 649 6.37 -15.61 -31.19
N ASN A 650 5.36 -14.74 -31.02
CA ASN A 650 4.74 -14.00 -32.11
C ASN A 650 5.62 -12.81 -32.53
N LYS A 651 6.09 -12.82 -33.79
CA LYS A 651 6.95 -11.78 -34.37
C LYS A 651 6.36 -10.37 -34.25
N ASN A 652 5.05 -10.21 -34.43
CA ASN A 652 4.40 -8.89 -34.36
C ASN A 652 4.38 -8.35 -32.93
N ILE A 653 4.01 -9.19 -31.96
CA ILE A 653 4.01 -8.83 -30.54
C ILE A 653 5.43 -8.50 -30.07
N ARG A 654 6.42 -9.27 -30.54
CA ARG A 654 7.85 -9.02 -30.28
C ARG A 654 8.31 -7.68 -30.85
N ALA A 655 8.00 -7.39 -32.11
CA ALA A 655 8.31 -6.11 -32.74
C ALA A 655 7.66 -4.93 -31.99
N SER A 656 6.38 -5.03 -31.61
CA SER A 656 5.71 -4.01 -30.81
C SER A 656 6.35 -3.81 -29.43
N GLY A 657 6.81 -4.88 -28.78
CA GLY A 657 7.54 -4.79 -27.51
C GLY A 657 8.88 -4.06 -27.65
N ILE A 658 9.61 -4.32 -28.74
CA ILE A 658 10.89 -3.66 -29.06
C ILE A 658 10.68 -2.19 -29.38
N GLU A 659 9.69 -1.85 -30.22
CA GLU A 659 9.33 -0.48 -30.57
C GLU A 659 8.89 0.33 -29.35
N PHE A 660 8.13 -0.30 -28.45
CA PHE A 660 7.73 0.33 -27.19
C PHE A 660 8.95 0.66 -26.31
N LEU A 661 9.91 -0.26 -26.19
CA LEU A 661 11.17 0.00 -25.46
C LEU A 661 12.00 1.10 -26.12
N GLU A 662 12.05 1.12 -27.46
CA GLU A 662 12.70 2.19 -28.18
C GLU A 662 12.06 3.56 -27.88
N ASN A 663 10.76 3.63 -27.62
CA ASN A 663 10.15 4.91 -27.23
C ASN A 663 10.34 5.24 -25.74
N LEU A 664 10.45 4.23 -24.88
CA LEU A 664 10.55 4.39 -23.43
C LEU A 664 11.96 4.74 -22.94
N LEU A 665 12.99 4.14 -23.53
CA LEU A 665 14.35 4.15 -22.98
C LEU A 665 15.14 5.43 -23.30
N GLN A 666 16.08 5.77 -22.42
CA GLN A 666 17.05 6.86 -22.66
C GLN A 666 18.19 6.39 -23.57
N LYS A 667 18.88 7.33 -24.22
CA LYS A 667 19.90 7.05 -25.24
C LYS A 667 21.01 6.11 -24.75
N ASP A 668 21.49 6.33 -23.53
CA ASP A 668 22.54 5.53 -22.90
C ASP A 668 22.13 4.06 -22.72
N ILE A 669 20.87 3.79 -22.36
CA ILE A 669 20.35 2.44 -22.18
C ILE A 669 20.03 1.79 -23.53
N LYS A 670 19.49 2.56 -24.48
CA LYS A 670 19.22 2.08 -25.85
C LYS A 670 20.47 1.55 -26.53
N GLU A 671 21.59 2.26 -26.38
CA GLU A 671 22.87 1.93 -27.03
C GLU A 671 23.32 0.48 -26.75
N PHE A 672 23.04 -0.06 -25.56
CA PHE A 672 23.39 -1.45 -25.24
C PHE A 672 22.19 -2.40 -25.22
N LEU A 673 20.95 -1.94 -25.04
CA LEU A 673 19.81 -2.87 -24.98
C LEU A 673 19.27 -3.22 -26.37
N MET A 674 19.18 -2.26 -27.29
CA MET A 674 18.59 -2.50 -28.61
C MET A 674 19.33 -3.59 -29.39
N PRO A 675 20.67 -3.66 -29.43
CA PRO A 675 21.37 -4.76 -30.10
C PRO A 675 21.03 -6.13 -29.52
N ILE A 676 20.76 -6.23 -28.21
CA ILE A 676 20.38 -7.49 -27.55
C ILE A 676 19.00 -7.96 -28.02
N LEU A 677 18.11 -7.04 -28.34
CA LEU A 677 16.72 -7.31 -28.71
C LEU A 677 16.53 -7.55 -30.21
N ASP A 678 17.44 -7.05 -31.03
CA ASP A 678 17.41 -7.19 -32.48
C ASP A 678 18.05 -8.53 -32.91
N GLU A 679 17.22 -9.50 -33.27
CA GLU A 679 17.64 -10.84 -33.71
C GLU A 679 18.42 -10.82 -35.04
N THR A 680 18.42 -9.71 -35.79
CA THR A 680 18.95 -9.66 -37.16
C THR A 680 20.42 -9.30 -37.29
N SER A 681 21.12 -8.97 -36.19
CA SER A 681 22.53 -8.59 -36.27
C SER A 681 23.39 -9.09 -35.09
N PRO A 682 23.87 -10.36 -35.14
CA PRO A 682 24.89 -10.87 -34.23
C PRO A 682 26.15 -9.97 -34.18
N GLU A 683 26.54 -9.39 -35.32
CA GLU A 683 27.68 -8.49 -35.43
C GLU A 683 27.45 -7.19 -34.65
N ALA A 684 26.22 -6.68 -34.59
CA ALA A 684 25.88 -5.50 -33.81
C ALA A 684 26.06 -5.75 -32.30
N ILE A 685 25.71 -6.94 -31.81
CA ILE A 685 25.91 -7.33 -30.41
C ILE A 685 27.41 -7.37 -30.09
N ILE A 686 28.22 -8.07 -30.90
CA ILE A 686 29.67 -8.17 -30.67
C ILE A 686 30.35 -6.79 -30.73
N ARG A 687 29.98 -5.97 -31.72
CA ARG A 687 30.53 -4.62 -31.89
C ARG A 687 30.22 -3.73 -30.68
N THR A 688 28.99 -3.79 -30.16
CA THR A 688 28.59 -3.03 -28.97
C THR A 688 29.32 -3.52 -27.72
N GLY A 689 29.47 -4.84 -27.56
CA GLY A 689 30.27 -5.46 -26.50
C GLY A 689 31.71 -4.94 -26.46
N ARG A 690 32.39 -4.96 -27.62
CA ARG A 690 33.76 -4.42 -27.77
C ARG A 690 33.82 -2.91 -27.49
N LYS A 691 32.96 -2.13 -28.13
CA LYS A 691 33.02 -0.65 -28.06
C LYS A 691 32.68 -0.12 -26.66
N ARG A 692 31.59 -0.60 -26.04
CA ARG A 692 31.10 -0.05 -24.77
C ARG A 692 31.71 -0.74 -23.55
N PHE A 693 31.86 -2.06 -23.59
CA PHE A 693 32.27 -2.86 -22.44
C PHE A 693 33.70 -3.40 -22.54
N ARG A 694 34.43 -3.11 -23.62
CA ARG A 694 35.82 -3.55 -23.87
C ARG A 694 35.98 -5.06 -23.75
N ILE A 695 35.04 -5.80 -24.35
CA ILE A 695 35.03 -7.27 -24.32
C ILE A 695 35.79 -7.80 -25.54
N ASP A 696 37.03 -8.21 -25.32
CA ASP A 696 37.95 -8.70 -26.36
C ASP A 696 38.19 -10.21 -26.22
N ILE A 697 37.13 -11.01 -26.36
CA ILE A 697 37.24 -12.48 -26.43
C ILE A 697 37.29 -12.88 -27.89
N THR A 698 38.42 -13.44 -28.32
CA THR A 698 38.74 -13.73 -29.72
C THR A 698 38.65 -15.21 -30.07
N ASN A 699 38.75 -16.10 -29.08
CA ASN A 699 38.77 -17.55 -29.30
C ASN A 699 38.12 -18.36 -28.16
N ARG A 700 37.95 -19.67 -28.38
CA ARG A 700 37.35 -20.62 -27.41
C ARG A 700 38.11 -20.64 -26.08
N GLN A 701 39.44 -20.62 -26.11
CA GLN A 701 40.29 -20.72 -24.91
C GLN A 701 40.10 -19.49 -24.01
N GLU A 702 40.20 -18.28 -24.56
CA GLU A 702 39.94 -17.03 -23.84
C GLU A 702 38.53 -17.01 -23.24
N GLY A 703 37.53 -17.55 -23.95
CA GLY A 703 36.18 -17.70 -23.44
C GLY A 703 36.10 -18.62 -22.22
N LEU A 704 36.76 -19.78 -22.25
CA LEU A 704 36.82 -20.71 -21.11
C LEU A 704 37.55 -20.10 -19.92
N VAL A 705 38.70 -19.45 -20.15
CA VAL A 705 39.47 -18.73 -19.12
C VAL A 705 38.59 -17.67 -18.45
N ALA A 706 37.85 -16.88 -19.25
CA ALA A 706 36.98 -15.83 -18.74
C ALA A 706 35.81 -16.38 -17.87
N LEU A 707 35.26 -17.54 -18.22
CA LEU A 707 34.23 -18.21 -17.42
C LEU A 707 34.79 -18.82 -16.13
N ALA A 708 35.94 -19.49 -16.21
CA ALA A 708 36.62 -20.13 -15.07
C ALA A 708 37.02 -19.10 -13.99
N ARG A 709 37.46 -17.90 -14.42
CA ARG A 709 37.78 -16.78 -13.53
C ARG A 709 36.57 -15.97 -13.07
N GLY A 710 35.35 -16.32 -13.50
CA GLY A 710 34.11 -15.61 -13.17
C GLY A 710 33.70 -15.67 -11.69
N LYS A 711 32.48 -15.24 -11.37
CA LYS A 711 31.89 -15.33 -10.00
C LYS A 711 30.73 -16.32 -9.88
N ASP A 712 30.42 -17.07 -10.93
CA ASP A 712 29.29 -17.99 -10.97
C ASP A 712 29.82 -19.44 -10.88
N PRO A 713 29.71 -20.11 -9.72
CA PRO A 713 30.27 -21.45 -9.53
C PRO A 713 29.79 -22.47 -10.56
N TRP A 714 28.54 -22.36 -11.02
CA TRP A 714 27.98 -23.26 -12.02
C TRP A 714 28.66 -23.09 -13.38
N LEU A 715 28.86 -21.85 -13.82
CA LEU A 715 29.56 -21.57 -15.08
C LEU A 715 31.05 -21.90 -14.99
N LYS A 716 31.68 -21.72 -13.82
CA LYS A 716 33.05 -22.17 -13.59
C LYS A 716 33.16 -23.67 -13.79
N ALA A 717 32.33 -24.46 -13.11
CA ALA A 717 32.33 -25.90 -13.24
C ALA A 717 32.10 -26.34 -14.70
N CYS A 718 31.16 -25.72 -15.41
CA CYS A 718 30.93 -26.03 -16.83
C CYS A 718 32.14 -25.68 -17.72
N ALA A 719 32.83 -24.57 -17.44
CA ALA A 719 34.01 -24.15 -18.19
C ALA A 719 35.21 -25.07 -17.92
N ILE A 720 35.44 -25.46 -16.66
CA ILE A 720 36.48 -26.41 -16.27
C ILE A 720 36.21 -27.79 -16.89
N TYR A 721 34.95 -28.25 -16.88
CA TYR A 721 34.57 -29.51 -17.51
C TYR A 721 34.81 -29.48 -19.04
N ALA A 722 34.49 -28.37 -19.71
CA ALA A 722 34.79 -28.19 -21.13
C ALA A 722 36.29 -28.07 -21.42
N ALA A 723 37.06 -27.43 -20.53
CA ALA A 723 38.50 -27.27 -20.66
C ALA A 723 39.27 -28.61 -20.63
N GLY A 724 38.74 -29.63 -19.95
CA GLY A 724 39.34 -30.96 -19.90
C GLY A 724 39.56 -31.64 -21.25
N SER A 725 38.79 -31.24 -22.27
CA SER A 725 38.93 -31.74 -23.64
C SER A 725 39.97 -30.99 -24.49
N ALA A 726 40.59 -29.94 -23.95
CA ALA A 726 41.47 -29.03 -24.70
C ALA A 726 42.94 -29.14 -24.23
N SER A 727 43.86 -29.31 -25.19
CA SER A 727 45.30 -29.58 -24.93
C SER A 727 46.16 -28.32 -24.76
N SER A 728 45.71 -27.28 -24.04
CA SER A 728 46.49 -26.04 -23.85
C SER A 728 46.98 -25.86 -22.42
N ALA A 729 48.24 -25.43 -22.26
CA ALA A 729 48.88 -25.20 -20.97
C ALA A 729 48.09 -24.25 -20.04
N ASP A 730 47.59 -23.13 -20.57
CA ASP A 730 46.79 -22.15 -19.81
C ASP A 730 45.50 -22.75 -19.21
N LEU A 731 44.90 -23.74 -19.87
CA LEU A 731 43.71 -24.42 -19.38
C LEU A 731 44.04 -25.48 -18.33
N GLN A 732 45.23 -26.08 -18.39
CA GLN A 732 45.71 -27.01 -17.36
C GLN A 732 46.00 -26.28 -16.05
N GLU A 733 46.66 -25.13 -16.10
CA GLU A 733 46.88 -24.27 -14.93
C GLU A 733 45.55 -23.90 -14.25
N LEU A 734 44.53 -23.54 -15.03
CA LEU A 734 43.18 -23.24 -14.51
C LEU A 734 42.49 -24.44 -13.85
N ILE A 735 42.69 -25.65 -14.36
CA ILE A 735 42.13 -26.87 -13.77
C ILE A 735 42.82 -27.15 -12.41
N GLU A 736 44.14 -26.96 -12.34
CA GLU A 736 44.90 -27.10 -11.09
C GLU A 736 44.49 -26.06 -10.05
N GLU A 737 44.36 -24.78 -10.44
CA GLU A 737 43.84 -23.72 -9.57
C GLU A 737 42.43 -24.05 -9.06
N ALA A 738 41.56 -24.55 -9.95
CA ALA A 738 40.18 -24.90 -9.61
C ALA A 738 40.08 -26.09 -8.65
N ALA A 739 41.06 -27.00 -8.62
CA ALA A 739 41.14 -28.08 -7.65
C ALA A 739 41.37 -27.58 -6.21
N GLY A 740 41.91 -26.36 -6.05
CA GLY A 740 42.02 -25.66 -4.77
C GLY A 740 40.79 -24.83 -4.37
N SER A 741 39.73 -24.81 -5.20
CA SER A 741 38.54 -23.98 -4.96
C SER A 741 37.84 -24.30 -3.64
N SER A 742 37.39 -23.27 -2.92
CA SER A 742 36.54 -23.43 -1.73
C SER A 742 35.15 -23.96 -2.08
N ASP A 743 34.63 -23.62 -3.26
CA ASP A 743 33.36 -24.15 -3.78
C ASP A 743 33.51 -25.64 -4.14
N ALA A 744 32.69 -26.48 -3.50
CA ALA A 744 32.74 -27.93 -3.65
C ALA A 744 32.47 -28.40 -5.08
N LEU A 745 31.52 -27.78 -5.78
CA LEU A 745 31.16 -28.17 -7.14
C LEU A 745 32.32 -27.92 -8.10
N VAL A 746 32.95 -26.75 -7.99
CA VAL A 746 34.11 -26.39 -8.83
C VAL A 746 35.28 -27.32 -8.56
N ARG A 747 35.59 -27.55 -7.27
CA ARG A 747 36.69 -28.42 -6.84
C ARG A 747 36.51 -29.86 -7.30
N GLU A 748 35.34 -30.44 -7.08
CA GLU A 748 35.04 -31.82 -7.49
C GLU A 748 35.11 -31.98 -9.02
N THR A 749 34.62 -30.98 -9.76
CA THR A 749 34.70 -30.98 -11.24
C THR A 749 36.14 -30.92 -11.72
N ALA A 750 36.97 -30.05 -11.13
CA ALA A 750 38.38 -29.94 -11.49
C ALA A 750 39.16 -31.24 -11.21
N LEU A 751 38.94 -31.87 -10.05
CA LEU A 751 39.56 -33.15 -9.70
C LEU A 751 39.10 -34.29 -10.61
N LEU A 752 37.84 -34.29 -11.05
CA LEU A 752 37.32 -35.25 -12.03
C LEU A 752 38.06 -35.12 -13.37
N VAL A 753 38.19 -33.89 -13.87
CA VAL A 753 38.86 -33.60 -15.14
C VAL A 753 40.34 -33.96 -15.08
N ALA A 754 41.04 -33.60 -14.01
CA ALA A 754 42.46 -33.90 -13.82
C ALA A 754 42.74 -35.42 -13.81
N LYS A 755 41.82 -36.24 -13.27
CA LYS A 755 41.93 -37.71 -13.27
C LYS A 755 41.65 -38.34 -14.64
N SER A 756 40.82 -37.71 -15.47
CA SER A 756 40.47 -38.22 -16.80
C SER A 756 41.47 -37.85 -17.90
N GLY A 757 42.35 -36.87 -17.65
CA GLY A 757 43.36 -36.38 -18.59
C GLY A 757 44.79 -36.89 -18.35
N ALA A 758 44.99 -37.79 -17.38
CA ALA A 758 46.28 -38.40 -17.03
C ALA A 758 46.45 -39.80 -17.66
#